data_AF-A0A349DQX9-F1
#
_entry.id   AF-A0A349DQX9-F1
#
_cell.length_a   1.000
_cell.length_b   1.000
_cell.length_c   1.000
_cell.angle_alpha   90.00
_cell.angle_beta   90.00
_cell.angle_gamma   90.00
#
_symmetry.space_group_name_H-M   'P 1'
#
loop_
_entity.id
_entity.type
_entity.pdbx_description
1 polymer ?
#
loop_
_entity_poly.entity_id
_entity_poly.type
_entity_poly.pdbx_seq_one_letter_code
_entity_poly.pdbx_strand_id
1 'polypeptide(L)'
;MNHNYNKLLSASLAIFLCLSISRLTVAQNVGINADNSSPHASAMLDIKSTSKGLLIPRMTTSQRTSILSPATGLLVYDLNLQSFYLFNGSTWVPTSTDNLGNHSATTNLNLNDYHITNVDYISTRGLGSYDKLRVWSNSQHTIGMHNSMTYGYLNDYAMTFTMSAVADRGWIWRDFNHTKAQGAMSLTTDGRLYVGNNSTINGTLTLGDYTLPSTDGTVGQVLKTDGSGAVSWGAVAGDNLGSHVATTNLNLNNNLLTNVTTLSCRNQDSYDKLRVWNASVFTIGMNSAMTYGYLDGYAMTFTMNNQANRGWIWRSASHAKSQGAMSLTTDGRLYVGNNSTVNGTLTVGAYTLPNTDGSVGQVLTTNGAGMVSWTAGTTDNLGNHTATTNLQMNGKWISASGDDEGIFVNSDGKVGINDNTPEGALEVVSKIIAGAIVIDQDHELTGGNIVTTNTSAFQTFVAGVTGVLAQLRLYFQTASSAITRTVSIYEGIGTGGNLIGSFTLTSPGDFALSFGATVLTKGETYTIYISNAINWEYQLGNPYPSGFASINSNADFGFVTYMRRATNFLVGAQGVGINNASPGVALDVDGDIEYTGSITDVSDRRLKENFLPIENALGRLKQLKGFTYNMKNDPQKVREYGVIAQDVQKVFPEMVKVIDREKGYLGVSYIQLVPVLLEAVKAQEAKITQMEKENKALKAKLQEMESLKTRLAKIEAILEVKAKK
;
A
#
# COMPACT_ATOMS: atom_id res chain seq x y z
N MET A 1 8.25 5.66 -100.83
CA MET A 1 8.94 5.06 -99.66
C MET A 1 8.49 3.60 -99.55
N ASN A 2 9.28 2.69 -100.13
CA ASN A 2 10.12 1.75 -99.37
C ASN A 2 9.29 0.62 -98.73
N HIS A 3 8.89 -0.44 -99.44
CA HIS A 3 9.74 -1.55 -99.92
C HIS A 3 10.62 -2.26 -98.86
N ASN A 4 10.66 -1.80 -97.59
CA ASN A 4 11.51 -2.38 -96.54
C ASN A 4 10.77 -3.01 -95.36
N TYR A 5 9.47 -2.76 -95.16
CA TYR A 5 8.78 -3.31 -93.98
C TYR A 5 8.50 -4.82 -94.08
N ASN A 6 8.31 -5.38 -95.29
CA ASN A 6 7.99 -6.80 -95.46
C ASN A 6 9.18 -7.77 -95.29
N LYS A 7 10.44 -7.28 -95.24
CA LYS A 7 11.64 -8.12 -95.00
C LYS A 7 12.15 -8.05 -93.56
N LEU A 8 11.84 -6.96 -92.84
CA LEU A 8 12.17 -6.81 -91.41
C LEU A 8 11.21 -7.58 -90.50
N LEU A 9 9.96 -7.81 -90.93
CA LEU A 9 8.99 -8.55 -90.12
C LEU A 9 9.27 -10.07 -90.08
N SER A 10 9.82 -10.66 -91.15
CA SER A 10 10.10 -12.11 -91.22
C SER A 10 11.39 -12.52 -90.51
N ALA A 11 12.41 -11.66 -90.46
CA ALA A 11 13.66 -11.91 -89.71
C ALA A 11 13.49 -11.72 -88.19
N SER A 12 12.63 -10.77 -87.80
CA SER A 12 12.27 -10.54 -86.39
C SER A 12 11.46 -11.70 -85.81
N LEU A 13 10.64 -12.37 -86.64
CA LEU A 13 9.85 -13.55 -86.26
C LEU A 13 10.73 -14.78 -86.00
N ALA A 14 11.92 -14.89 -86.62
CA ALA A 14 12.83 -16.04 -86.43
C ALA A 14 13.77 -15.88 -85.23
N ILE A 15 14.24 -14.66 -84.93
CA ILE A 15 15.16 -14.40 -83.82
C ILE A 15 14.44 -14.39 -82.46
N PHE A 16 13.19 -13.92 -82.42
CA PHE A 16 12.38 -13.98 -81.21
C PHE A 16 12.00 -15.43 -80.84
N LEU A 17 11.85 -16.29 -81.86
CA LEU A 17 11.55 -17.72 -81.71
C LEU A 17 12.76 -18.52 -81.17
N CYS A 18 14.00 -18.06 -81.37
CA CYS A 18 15.22 -18.71 -80.86
C CYS A 18 15.66 -18.24 -79.46
N LEU A 19 15.35 -17.00 -79.06
CA LEU A 19 15.68 -16.47 -77.72
C LEU A 19 14.69 -16.88 -76.62
N SER A 20 13.55 -17.44 -77.00
CA SER A 20 12.50 -17.91 -76.07
C SER A 20 12.62 -19.41 -75.71
N ILE A 21 13.52 -20.16 -76.35
CA ILE A 21 13.68 -21.63 -76.15
C ILE A 21 14.81 -22.00 -75.14
N SER A 22 15.63 -21.05 -74.70
CA SER A 22 16.84 -21.33 -73.89
C SER A 22 16.71 -21.16 -72.38
N ARG A 23 15.50 -21.13 -71.81
CA ARG A 23 15.31 -21.22 -70.34
C ARG A 23 14.26 -22.24 -69.90
N LEU A 24 14.07 -23.31 -70.69
CA LEU A 24 13.52 -24.55 -70.17
C LEU A 24 14.61 -25.31 -69.41
N THR A 25 14.30 -25.67 -68.16
CA THR A 25 14.99 -26.59 -67.25
C THR A 25 16.18 -26.05 -66.43
N VAL A 26 15.89 -25.59 -65.22
CA VAL A 26 16.31 -26.36 -64.03
C VAL A 26 15.05 -26.64 -63.23
N ALA A 27 14.78 -27.93 -63.02
CA ALA A 27 13.78 -28.45 -62.13
C ALA A 27 13.91 -27.73 -60.77
N GLN A 28 12.86 -27.08 -60.28
CA GLN A 28 11.64 -27.70 -59.79
C GLN A 28 11.97 -28.71 -58.70
N ASN A 29 12.04 -28.18 -57.48
CA ASN A 29 11.55 -28.88 -56.30
C ASN A 29 12.43 -30.07 -55.85
N VAL A 30 12.85 -30.10 -54.59
CA VAL A 30 13.65 -31.20 -54.04
C VAL A 30 12.71 -32.35 -53.69
N GLY A 31 12.79 -33.47 -54.39
CA GLY A 31 12.03 -34.68 -54.05
C GLY A 31 12.86 -35.63 -53.20
N ILE A 32 12.38 -35.98 -52.01
CA ILE A 32 12.97 -37.03 -51.18
C ILE A 32 11.96 -38.15 -51.05
N ASN A 33 12.10 -39.12 -51.94
CA ASN A 33 11.22 -40.28 -52.03
C ASN A 33 12.01 -41.50 -52.53
N ALA A 34 11.47 -42.70 -52.30
CA ALA A 34 12.14 -43.96 -52.68
C ALA A 34 11.64 -44.50 -54.04
N ASP A 35 10.67 -43.82 -54.64
CA ASP A 35 9.95 -44.27 -55.83
C ASP A 35 10.29 -43.45 -57.08
N ASN A 36 11.28 -42.54 -56.96
CA ASN A 36 11.76 -41.65 -58.03
C ASN A 36 10.65 -40.84 -58.71
N SER A 37 9.53 -40.65 -58.02
CA SER A 37 8.45 -39.84 -58.52
C SER A 37 8.85 -38.36 -58.52
N SER A 38 8.49 -37.64 -59.59
CA SER A 38 8.84 -36.24 -59.73
C SER A 38 8.27 -35.44 -58.55
N PRO A 39 9.09 -34.63 -57.87
CA PRO A 39 8.60 -33.80 -56.77
C PRO A 39 7.47 -32.90 -57.25
N HIS A 40 6.45 -32.76 -56.41
CA HIS A 40 5.26 -32.02 -56.74
C HIS A 40 5.60 -30.58 -57.18
N ALA A 41 5.10 -30.17 -58.35
CA ALA A 41 5.56 -28.96 -59.05
C ALA A 41 5.41 -27.65 -58.24
N SER A 42 4.55 -27.64 -57.22
CA SER A 42 4.37 -26.49 -56.31
C SER A 42 5.25 -26.51 -55.06
N ALA A 43 5.88 -27.64 -54.72
CA ALA A 43 6.49 -27.86 -53.41
C ALA A 43 8.00 -27.77 -53.49
N MET A 44 8.65 -26.68 -53.05
CA MET A 44 10.12 -26.53 -53.21
C MET A 44 10.93 -27.68 -52.57
N LEU A 45 10.34 -28.40 -51.59
CA LEU A 45 10.79 -29.67 -51.04
C LEU A 45 9.55 -30.56 -50.87
N ASP A 46 9.55 -31.74 -51.48
CA ASP A 46 8.49 -32.74 -51.42
C ASP A 46 9.07 -34.04 -50.84
N ILE A 47 8.59 -34.44 -49.67
CA ILE A 47 9.08 -35.62 -48.96
C ILE A 47 7.97 -36.66 -48.95
N LYS A 48 8.20 -37.77 -49.66
CA LYS A 48 7.24 -38.85 -49.79
C LYS A 48 7.87 -40.14 -49.31
N SER A 49 7.46 -40.58 -48.13
CA SER A 49 7.79 -41.90 -47.59
C SER A 49 6.56 -42.46 -46.88
N THR A 50 6.31 -43.75 -47.04
CA THR A 50 5.17 -44.44 -46.42
C THR A 50 5.47 -44.97 -45.04
N SER A 51 6.74 -45.01 -44.66
CA SER A 51 7.19 -45.58 -43.38
C SER A 51 8.09 -44.63 -42.60
N LYS A 52 8.44 -43.47 -43.18
CA LYS A 52 9.33 -42.49 -42.55
C LYS A 52 8.67 -41.12 -42.60
N GLY A 53 8.83 -40.37 -41.51
CA GLY A 53 8.32 -39.00 -41.39
C GLY A 53 9.44 -37.97 -41.51
N LEU A 54 9.05 -36.72 -41.67
CA LEU A 54 9.96 -35.59 -41.56
C LEU A 54 10.16 -35.28 -40.06
N LEU A 55 11.37 -35.52 -39.56
CA LEU A 55 11.73 -35.21 -38.19
C LEU A 55 12.31 -33.79 -38.14
N ILE A 56 11.44 -32.84 -37.81
CA ILE A 56 11.74 -31.40 -37.70
C ILE A 56 12.69 -31.17 -36.50
N PRO A 57 13.60 -30.18 -36.52
CA PRO A 57 14.51 -29.92 -35.40
C PRO A 57 13.78 -29.85 -34.06
N ARG A 58 14.22 -30.69 -33.11
CA ARG A 58 13.63 -30.77 -31.78
C ARG A 58 14.61 -30.25 -30.76
N MET A 59 14.14 -29.36 -29.90
CA MET A 59 14.99 -28.68 -28.93
C MET A 59 14.16 -28.26 -27.73
N THR A 60 14.80 -28.03 -26.59
CA THR A 60 14.11 -27.54 -25.39
C THR A 60 13.58 -26.12 -25.61
N THR A 61 12.60 -25.68 -24.82
CA THR A 61 12.05 -24.32 -24.96
C THR A 61 13.11 -23.26 -24.87
N SER A 62 14.02 -23.41 -23.90
CA SER A 62 15.16 -22.48 -23.75
C SER A 62 16.02 -22.46 -25.00
N GLN A 63 16.26 -23.63 -25.62
CA GLN A 63 17.03 -23.73 -26.86
C GLN A 63 16.29 -23.08 -28.04
N ARG A 64 14.98 -23.32 -28.20
CA ARG A 64 14.15 -22.67 -29.22
C ARG A 64 14.18 -21.15 -29.11
N THR A 65 13.96 -20.62 -27.91
CA THR A 65 13.92 -19.16 -27.68
C THR A 65 15.30 -18.53 -27.74
N SER A 66 16.36 -19.32 -27.57
CA SER A 66 17.75 -18.88 -27.76
C SER A 66 18.23 -18.92 -29.22
N ILE A 67 17.40 -19.39 -30.17
CA ILE A 67 17.70 -19.24 -31.59
C ILE A 67 17.73 -17.74 -31.91
N LEU A 68 18.91 -17.20 -32.22
CA LEU A 68 19.09 -15.81 -32.59
C LEU A 68 18.56 -15.58 -34.01
N SER A 69 17.66 -14.60 -34.16
CA SER A 69 17.06 -14.20 -35.44
C SER A 69 16.40 -15.36 -36.23
N PRO A 70 15.41 -16.07 -35.66
CA PRO A 70 14.74 -17.16 -36.36
C PRO A 70 13.96 -16.63 -37.57
N ALA A 71 14.01 -17.36 -38.69
CA ALA A 71 13.30 -16.98 -39.90
C ALA A 71 11.78 -17.14 -39.74
N THR A 72 11.01 -16.24 -40.35
CA THR A 72 9.56 -16.39 -40.50
C THR A 72 9.22 -17.71 -41.18
N GLY A 73 8.28 -18.46 -40.60
CA GLY A 73 7.89 -19.81 -41.02
C GLY A 73 8.78 -20.92 -40.45
N LEU A 74 9.81 -20.60 -39.66
CA LEU A 74 10.65 -21.62 -39.03
C LEU A 74 9.81 -22.48 -38.10
N LEU A 75 9.76 -23.79 -38.37
CA LEU A 75 9.01 -24.77 -37.61
C LEU A 75 9.98 -25.59 -36.77
N VAL A 76 9.68 -25.72 -35.48
CA VAL A 76 10.43 -26.55 -34.55
C VAL A 76 9.49 -27.31 -33.65
N TYR A 77 9.96 -28.44 -33.17
CA TYR A 77 9.27 -29.18 -32.12
C TYR A 77 9.90 -28.85 -30.77
N ASP A 78 9.15 -28.13 -29.95
CA ASP A 78 9.59 -27.75 -28.62
C ASP A 78 9.46 -28.95 -27.67
N LEU A 79 10.58 -29.42 -27.11
CA LEU A 79 10.63 -30.63 -26.30
C LEU A 79 10.04 -30.45 -24.90
N ASN A 80 10.05 -29.24 -24.34
CA ASN A 80 9.49 -29.06 -23.01
C ASN A 80 7.99 -28.80 -23.10
N LEU A 81 7.54 -28.04 -24.11
CA LEU A 81 6.12 -27.74 -24.33
C LEU A 81 5.41 -28.80 -25.17
N GLN A 82 6.15 -29.75 -25.72
CA GLN A 82 5.66 -30.90 -26.47
C GLN A 82 4.70 -30.53 -27.60
N SER A 83 4.99 -29.43 -28.31
CA SER A 83 4.13 -28.95 -29.38
C SER A 83 4.93 -28.32 -30.51
N PHE A 84 4.30 -28.29 -31.68
CA PHE A 84 4.82 -27.60 -32.84
C PHE A 84 4.65 -26.11 -32.66
N TYR A 85 5.77 -25.40 -32.82
CA TYR A 85 5.78 -23.96 -32.81
C TYR A 85 6.34 -23.46 -34.12
N LEU A 86 5.57 -22.57 -34.73
CA LEU A 86 5.96 -21.85 -35.93
C LEU A 86 6.38 -20.45 -35.51
N PHE A 87 7.56 -20.01 -35.93
CA PHE A 87 7.93 -18.61 -35.80
C PHE A 87 7.20 -17.82 -36.88
N ASN A 88 6.28 -16.94 -36.52
CA ASN A 88 5.49 -16.20 -37.49
C ASN A 88 6.20 -14.97 -38.09
N GLY A 89 7.49 -14.79 -37.77
CA GLY A 89 8.31 -13.66 -38.18
C GLY A 89 8.49 -12.59 -37.11
N SER A 90 7.83 -12.73 -35.97
CA SER A 90 8.06 -11.86 -34.81
C SER A 90 8.08 -12.65 -33.49
N THR A 91 7.24 -13.68 -33.36
CA THR A 91 7.18 -14.52 -32.15
C THR A 91 6.95 -15.98 -32.51
N TRP A 92 7.25 -16.88 -31.56
CA TRP A 92 6.92 -18.29 -31.66
C TRP A 92 5.45 -18.50 -31.28
N VAL A 93 4.66 -19.06 -32.19
CA VAL A 93 3.21 -19.27 -32.00
C VAL A 93 2.88 -20.76 -32.08
N PRO A 94 2.06 -21.28 -31.14
CA PRO A 94 1.60 -22.66 -31.20
C PRO A 94 0.53 -22.80 -32.28
N THR A 95 0.56 -23.88 -33.05
CA THR A 95 -0.38 -24.10 -34.15
C THR A 95 -1.67 -24.83 -33.73
N SER A 96 -2.05 -24.74 -32.45
CA SER A 96 -3.04 -25.63 -31.82
C SER A 96 -4.15 -24.94 -31.03
N THR A 97 -4.59 -23.73 -31.39
CA THR A 97 -5.76 -23.05 -30.78
C THR A 97 -6.85 -22.72 -31.83
N ASP A 98 -8.12 -23.06 -31.53
CA ASP A 98 -9.27 -23.22 -32.44
C ASP A 98 -10.23 -22.00 -32.52
N ASN A 99 -10.90 -21.82 -33.68
CA ASN A 99 -12.08 -20.98 -33.93
C ASN A 99 -13.23 -21.95 -34.32
N LEU A 100 -14.23 -22.10 -33.45
CA LEU A 100 -14.99 -23.35 -33.29
C LEU A 100 -15.76 -23.95 -34.49
N GLY A 101 -15.96 -23.29 -35.63
CA GLY A 101 -16.57 -23.92 -36.83
C GLY A 101 -17.81 -24.83 -36.62
N ASN A 102 -17.96 -25.83 -37.50
CA ASN A 102 -18.99 -26.87 -37.40
C ASN A 102 -18.55 -27.89 -36.33
N HIS A 103 -19.16 -27.86 -35.16
CA HIS A 103 -18.70 -28.61 -34.00
C HIS A 103 -19.79 -29.54 -33.45
N SER A 104 -19.36 -30.64 -32.86
CA SER A 104 -20.20 -31.49 -32.01
C SER A 104 -19.68 -31.37 -30.58
N ALA A 105 -20.38 -30.59 -29.76
CA ALA A 105 -19.98 -30.35 -28.39
C ALA A 105 -20.20 -31.63 -27.56
N THR A 106 -19.12 -32.26 -27.11
CA THR A 106 -19.17 -33.45 -26.24
C THR A 106 -19.13 -33.11 -24.75
N THR A 107 -18.85 -31.84 -24.44
CA THR A 107 -19.05 -31.24 -23.13
C THR A 107 -19.82 -29.94 -23.29
N ASN A 108 -20.30 -29.37 -22.18
CA ASN A 108 -21.04 -28.12 -22.21
C ASN A 108 -20.18 -27.03 -22.86
N LEU A 109 -20.65 -26.49 -23.98
CA LEU A 109 -20.05 -25.32 -24.60
C LEU A 109 -20.33 -24.11 -23.71
N ASN A 110 -19.39 -23.83 -22.82
CA ASN A 110 -19.47 -22.69 -21.92
C ASN A 110 -18.91 -21.45 -22.61
N LEU A 111 -19.80 -20.54 -23.01
CA LEU A 111 -19.44 -19.26 -23.61
C LEU A 111 -19.18 -18.17 -22.55
N ASN A 112 -19.23 -18.53 -21.26
CA ASN A 112 -19.24 -17.59 -20.14
C ASN A 112 -20.34 -16.52 -20.36
N ASP A 113 -20.01 -15.24 -20.24
CA ASP A 113 -20.95 -14.12 -20.47
C ASP A 113 -21.11 -13.77 -21.96
N TYR A 114 -20.47 -14.48 -22.88
CA TYR A 114 -20.58 -14.21 -24.31
C TYR A 114 -21.84 -14.85 -24.90
N HIS A 115 -22.57 -14.04 -25.65
CA HIS A 115 -23.79 -14.46 -26.30
C HIS A 115 -23.48 -15.01 -27.71
N ILE A 116 -24.12 -16.11 -28.09
CA ILE A 116 -24.23 -16.47 -29.51
C ILE A 116 -25.15 -15.43 -30.16
N THR A 117 -24.54 -14.45 -30.83
CA THR A 117 -25.24 -13.33 -31.50
C THR A 117 -25.15 -13.51 -33.02
N ASN A 118 -26.10 -12.93 -33.77
CA ASN A 118 -26.25 -13.11 -35.22
C ASN A 118 -26.57 -14.56 -35.68
N VAL A 119 -27.39 -15.29 -34.91
CA VAL A 119 -27.94 -16.59 -35.32
C VAL A 119 -29.12 -16.36 -36.27
N ASP A 120 -28.97 -16.70 -37.54
CA ASP A 120 -29.98 -16.42 -38.57
C ASP A 120 -31.20 -17.36 -38.48
N TYR A 121 -31.01 -18.61 -38.01
CA TYR A 121 -32.10 -19.58 -37.86
C TYR A 121 -31.76 -20.77 -36.93
N ILE A 122 -32.70 -21.13 -36.04
CA ILE A 122 -32.71 -22.41 -35.30
C ILE A 122 -33.95 -23.19 -35.78
N SER A 123 -33.78 -24.42 -36.27
CA SER A 123 -34.80 -25.18 -37.00
C SER A 123 -35.15 -26.53 -36.41
N THR A 124 -36.44 -26.86 -36.42
CA THR A 124 -36.97 -28.24 -36.53
C THR A 124 -38.14 -28.33 -37.54
N ARG A 125 -38.20 -27.40 -38.50
CA ARG A 125 -39.37 -26.98 -39.32
C ARG A 125 -40.28 -28.11 -39.90
N GLY A 126 -41.61 -27.91 -39.79
CA GLY A 126 -42.68 -28.48 -40.62
C GLY A 126 -44.06 -27.80 -40.38
N LEU A 127 -44.73 -27.32 -41.44
CA LEU A 127 -45.80 -26.30 -41.45
C LEU A 127 -47.21 -26.86 -41.19
N GLY A 128 -47.84 -26.48 -40.07
CA GLY A 128 -49.22 -26.82 -39.75
C GLY A 128 -49.54 -26.56 -38.28
N SER A 129 -50.80 -26.22 -37.99
CA SER A 129 -51.33 -25.83 -36.68
C SER A 129 -50.66 -26.48 -35.47
N TYR A 130 -49.99 -25.63 -34.69
CA TYR A 130 -49.63 -25.83 -33.29
C TYR A 130 -48.82 -27.08 -32.93
N ASP A 131 -47.59 -27.23 -33.45
CA ASP A 131 -46.57 -28.00 -32.69
C ASP A 131 -45.07 -27.84 -33.09
N LYS A 132 -44.20 -27.86 -32.05
CA LYS A 132 -42.83 -28.49 -31.93
C LYS A 132 -41.52 -27.77 -32.36
N LEU A 133 -41.09 -26.69 -31.64
CA LEU A 133 -39.84 -26.61 -30.78
C LEU A 133 -39.26 -25.16 -30.55
N ARG A 134 -38.94 -24.71 -29.30
CA ARG A 134 -37.75 -23.82 -29.04
C ARG A 134 -37.28 -23.60 -27.58
N VAL A 135 -35.95 -23.39 -27.40
CA VAL A 135 -35.11 -23.33 -26.17
C VAL A 135 -34.95 -21.90 -25.60
N TRP A 136 -34.78 -21.75 -24.26
CA TRP A 136 -34.73 -20.43 -23.55
C TRP A 136 -33.30 -19.92 -23.54
N SER A 137 -33.08 -18.70 -24.01
CA SER A 137 -32.36 -17.75 -23.17
C SER A 137 -33.19 -16.47 -23.04
N ASN A 138 -33.20 -15.96 -21.80
CA ASN A 138 -34.00 -14.90 -21.17
C ASN A 138 -35.51 -14.69 -21.47
N SER A 139 -36.15 -15.33 -22.47
CA SER A 139 -37.63 -15.43 -22.55
C SER A 139 -38.40 -16.71 -23.06
N GLN A 140 -37.87 -17.95 -23.30
CA GLN A 140 -38.74 -19.19 -23.54
C GLN A 140 -38.27 -20.68 -23.25
N HIS A 141 -38.95 -21.53 -22.44
CA HIS A 141 -38.48 -22.87 -21.94
C HIS A 141 -38.74 -23.99 -22.98
N THR A 142 -37.83 -24.98 -23.07
CA THR A 142 -37.90 -26.23 -23.89
C THR A 142 -38.61 -27.42 -23.20
N ILE A 143 -39.07 -28.40 -24.00
CA ILE A 143 -39.71 -29.68 -23.59
C ILE A 143 -38.68 -30.84 -23.58
N GLY A 144 -38.62 -31.62 -22.49
CA GLY A 144 -37.91 -32.91 -22.41
C GLY A 144 -38.56 -33.87 -21.41
N MET A 145 -38.54 -35.18 -21.66
CA MET A 145 -38.97 -36.25 -20.73
C MET A 145 -37.77 -36.72 -19.89
N HIS A 146 -37.98 -36.99 -18.59
CA HIS A 146 -36.95 -37.50 -17.68
C HIS A 146 -37.37 -38.84 -17.06
N ASN A 147 -36.43 -39.77 -16.97
CA ASN A 147 -36.51 -40.98 -16.15
C ASN A 147 -36.29 -40.57 -14.67
N SER A 148 -37.07 -41.17 -13.75
CA SER A 148 -36.92 -41.05 -12.29
C SER A 148 -37.22 -39.67 -11.67
N MET A 149 -38.36 -39.07 -12.00
CA MET A 149 -38.92 -37.92 -11.28
C MET A 149 -40.10 -38.39 -10.42
N THR A 150 -40.01 -38.22 -9.09
CA THR A 150 -41.08 -38.60 -8.15
C THR A 150 -41.87 -37.36 -7.75
N TYR A 151 -43.01 -37.14 -8.41
CA TYR A 151 -44.02 -36.16 -7.98
C TYR A 151 -45.43 -36.74 -8.18
N GLY A 152 -46.26 -36.72 -7.13
CA GLY A 152 -47.71 -36.98 -7.23
C GLY A 152 -48.14 -38.43 -7.52
N TYR A 153 -47.48 -39.44 -6.94
CA TYR A 153 -47.85 -40.86 -7.02
C TYR A 153 -47.75 -41.57 -8.39
N LEU A 154 -47.24 -40.91 -9.44
CA LEU A 154 -46.85 -41.57 -10.69
C LEU A 154 -45.38 -42.01 -10.63
N ASN A 155 -45.10 -43.24 -11.10
CA ASN A 155 -43.83 -43.95 -10.92
C ASN A 155 -43.22 -44.52 -12.22
N ASP A 156 -43.60 -43.95 -13.37
CA ASP A 156 -43.01 -44.27 -14.69
C ASP A 156 -43.05 -43.01 -15.60
N TYR A 157 -42.87 -43.14 -16.92
CA TYR A 157 -42.81 -42.02 -17.88
C TYR A 157 -43.90 -40.96 -17.67
N ALA A 158 -43.53 -39.84 -17.05
CA ALA A 158 -44.43 -38.71 -16.84
C ALA A 158 -44.01 -37.52 -17.70
N MET A 159 -44.97 -36.99 -18.47
CA MET A 159 -44.83 -35.66 -19.03
C MET A 159 -45.01 -34.64 -17.90
N THR A 160 -43.91 -34.03 -17.48
CA THR A 160 -43.90 -32.99 -16.46
C THR A 160 -43.97 -31.62 -17.12
N PHE A 161 -44.86 -30.77 -16.61
CA PHE A 161 -44.98 -29.40 -17.06
C PHE A 161 -44.55 -28.49 -15.91
N THR A 162 -43.33 -27.94 -16.01
CA THR A 162 -42.93 -26.86 -15.11
C THR A 162 -43.70 -25.62 -15.53
N MET A 163 -44.74 -25.30 -14.77
CA MET A 163 -45.60 -24.18 -15.07
C MET A 163 -44.96 -22.86 -14.59
N SER A 164 -45.42 -21.73 -15.11
CA SER A 164 -44.88 -20.41 -14.76
C SER A 164 -45.05 -20.10 -13.27
N ALA A 165 -44.12 -19.36 -12.67
CA ALA A 165 -44.34 -18.87 -11.29
C ALA A 165 -45.40 -17.74 -11.20
N VAL A 166 -45.99 -17.33 -12.34
CA VAL A 166 -47.08 -16.36 -12.39
C VAL A 166 -48.41 -17.09 -12.25
N ALA A 167 -49.25 -16.64 -11.31
CA ALA A 167 -50.55 -17.24 -10.99
C ALA A 167 -51.49 -17.35 -12.22
N ASP A 168 -52.39 -18.34 -12.14
CA ASP A 168 -53.42 -18.64 -13.15
C ASP A 168 -52.88 -18.99 -14.55
N ARG A 169 -51.58 -19.28 -14.67
CA ARG A 169 -51.00 -19.86 -15.88
C ARG A 169 -51.18 -21.37 -15.80
N GLY A 170 -51.27 -22.05 -16.93
CA GLY A 170 -51.36 -23.50 -16.89
C GLY A 170 -51.82 -24.09 -18.20
N TRP A 171 -52.33 -25.31 -18.08
CA TRP A 171 -52.72 -26.14 -19.21
C TRP A 171 -54.24 -26.27 -19.21
N ILE A 172 -54.85 -25.84 -20.32
CA ILE A 172 -56.29 -25.87 -20.51
C ILE A 172 -56.65 -26.84 -21.63
N TRP A 173 -57.57 -27.74 -21.33
CA TRP A 173 -58.22 -28.63 -22.29
C TRP A 173 -59.54 -27.98 -22.71
N ARG A 174 -59.67 -27.76 -24.01
CA ARG A 174 -60.81 -27.10 -24.62
C ARG A 174 -61.13 -27.80 -25.93
N ASP A 175 -62.40 -27.80 -26.29
CA ASP A 175 -62.84 -28.13 -27.64
C ASP A 175 -63.11 -26.86 -28.46
N PHE A 176 -63.60 -27.05 -29.68
CA PHE A 176 -63.87 -25.97 -30.62
C PHE A 176 -64.96 -24.99 -30.17
N ASN A 177 -65.85 -25.38 -29.25
CA ASN A 177 -67.01 -24.59 -28.81
C ASN A 177 -66.75 -23.80 -27.51
N HIS A 178 -65.60 -24.01 -26.84
CA HIS A 178 -65.24 -23.25 -25.62
C HIS A 178 -64.65 -21.87 -25.96
N THR A 179 -65.12 -20.82 -25.27
CA THR A 179 -64.57 -19.46 -25.45
C THR A 179 -63.19 -19.30 -24.81
N LYS A 180 -62.50 -18.17 -25.06
CA LYS A 180 -61.16 -17.89 -24.50
C LYS A 180 -61.07 -17.97 -22.97
N ALA A 181 -62.19 -17.78 -22.27
CA ALA A 181 -62.28 -17.83 -20.80
C ALA A 181 -62.82 -19.16 -20.27
N GLN A 182 -63.12 -20.12 -21.13
CA GLN A 182 -63.74 -21.39 -20.78
C GLN A 182 -62.83 -22.56 -21.18
N GLY A 183 -62.77 -23.56 -20.31
CA GLY A 183 -62.17 -24.86 -20.59
C GLY A 183 -63.12 -25.95 -20.15
N ALA A 184 -63.09 -27.09 -20.84
CA ALA A 184 -63.74 -28.30 -20.34
C ALA A 184 -63.05 -28.77 -19.05
N MET A 185 -61.72 -28.64 -19.04
CA MET A 185 -60.89 -28.91 -17.88
C MET A 185 -59.63 -28.03 -17.90
N SER A 186 -59.22 -27.48 -16.77
CA SER A 186 -57.94 -26.76 -16.68
C SER A 186 -57.18 -27.13 -15.41
N LEU A 187 -55.86 -27.26 -15.55
CA LEU A 187 -54.94 -27.37 -14.43
C LEU A 187 -54.02 -26.16 -14.43
N THR A 188 -54.11 -25.37 -13.37
CA THR A 188 -53.27 -24.18 -13.21
C THR A 188 -51.97 -24.52 -12.47
N THR A 189 -51.00 -23.61 -12.55
CA THR A 189 -49.74 -23.55 -11.78
C THR A 189 -49.94 -23.76 -10.30
N ASP A 190 -51.16 -23.51 -9.85
CA ASP A 190 -51.54 -23.43 -8.46
C ASP A 190 -52.29 -24.70 -8.02
N GLY A 191 -52.25 -25.78 -8.84
CA GLY A 191 -52.73 -27.12 -8.49
C GLY A 191 -54.24 -27.30 -8.54
N ARG A 192 -54.99 -26.34 -9.10
CA ARG A 192 -56.45 -26.42 -9.18
C ARG A 192 -56.90 -27.13 -10.45
N LEU A 193 -57.67 -28.20 -10.28
CA LEU A 193 -58.40 -28.84 -11.35
C LEU A 193 -59.81 -28.24 -11.43
N TYR A 194 -60.07 -27.46 -12.48
CA TYR A 194 -61.40 -26.96 -12.78
C TYR A 194 -62.06 -27.87 -13.80
N VAL A 195 -63.30 -28.28 -13.54
CA VAL A 195 -64.18 -28.99 -14.49
C VAL A 195 -65.45 -28.15 -14.62
N GLY A 196 -65.83 -27.79 -15.84
CA GLY A 196 -66.81 -26.72 -16.08
C GLY A 196 -68.27 -27.00 -15.70
N ASN A 197 -68.61 -28.22 -15.26
CA ASN A 197 -69.98 -28.65 -14.91
C ASN A 197 -69.90 -29.70 -13.77
N ASN A 198 -70.86 -30.63 -13.68
CA ASN A 198 -70.84 -31.68 -12.66
C ASN A 198 -69.70 -32.68 -12.91
N SER A 199 -69.02 -33.05 -11.83
CA SER A 199 -68.20 -34.27 -11.78
C SER A 199 -69.03 -35.36 -11.12
N THR A 200 -69.47 -36.35 -11.90
CA THR A 200 -70.21 -37.51 -11.38
C THR A 200 -69.22 -38.62 -11.10
N ILE A 201 -69.13 -39.05 -9.84
CA ILE A 201 -68.29 -40.17 -9.43
C ILE A 201 -69.21 -41.38 -9.22
N ASN A 202 -69.20 -42.30 -10.18
CA ASN A 202 -70.06 -43.49 -10.16
C ASN A 202 -69.45 -44.58 -9.28
N GLY A 203 -69.66 -44.45 -7.97
CA GLY A 203 -69.09 -45.32 -6.95
C GLY A 203 -68.78 -44.52 -5.69
N THR A 204 -67.96 -45.10 -4.83
CA THR A 204 -67.59 -44.47 -3.59
C THR A 204 -66.60 -43.34 -3.85
N LEU A 205 -66.98 -42.12 -3.46
CA LEU A 205 -66.08 -40.99 -3.51
C LEU A 205 -65.08 -41.11 -2.36
N THR A 206 -63.85 -41.47 -2.71
CA THR A 206 -62.73 -41.53 -1.78
C THR A 206 -61.91 -40.25 -1.89
N LEU A 207 -61.89 -39.48 -0.81
CA LEU A 207 -61.13 -38.24 -0.70
C LEU A 207 -60.00 -38.49 0.30
N GLY A 208 -58.83 -38.87 -0.21
CA GLY A 208 -57.75 -39.37 0.65
C GLY A 208 -58.09 -40.77 1.19
N ASP A 209 -58.19 -40.93 2.50
CA ASP A 209 -58.45 -42.23 3.15
C ASP A 209 -59.94 -42.49 3.45
N TYR A 210 -60.81 -41.49 3.27
CA TYR A 210 -62.22 -41.58 3.66
C TYR A 210 -63.12 -41.96 2.50
N THR A 211 -63.94 -42.97 2.74
CA THR A 211 -64.88 -43.53 1.78
C THR A 211 -66.30 -43.27 2.27
N LEU A 212 -67.02 -42.37 1.58
CA LEU A 212 -68.38 -41.98 1.96
C LEU A 212 -69.38 -43.14 1.71
N PRO A 213 -70.38 -43.36 2.59
CA PRO A 213 -71.33 -44.45 2.41
C PRO A 213 -72.23 -44.20 1.20
N SER A 214 -72.57 -45.27 0.48
CA SER A 214 -73.36 -45.21 -0.75
C SER A 214 -74.87 -45.14 -0.53
N THR A 215 -75.32 -44.95 0.71
CA THR A 215 -76.74 -44.89 1.12
C THR A 215 -77.03 -43.72 2.07
N ASP A 216 -78.26 -43.19 2.02
CA ASP A 216 -78.71 -42.04 2.80
C ASP A 216 -78.96 -42.36 4.28
N GLY A 217 -78.77 -41.36 5.15
CA GLY A 217 -79.02 -41.45 6.60
C GLY A 217 -80.46 -41.09 7.00
N THR A 218 -80.82 -41.37 8.25
CA THR A 218 -82.14 -41.00 8.80
C THR A 218 -82.12 -39.66 9.54
N VAL A 219 -83.30 -39.05 9.73
CA VAL A 219 -83.44 -37.72 10.35
C VAL A 219 -82.88 -37.70 11.78
N GLY A 220 -81.98 -36.74 12.04
CA GLY A 220 -81.31 -36.59 13.33
C GLY A 220 -80.01 -37.39 13.46
N GLN A 221 -79.63 -38.16 12.44
CA GLN A 221 -78.31 -38.78 12.35
C GLN A 221 -77.33 -37.89 11.58
N VAL A 222 -76.04 -38.09 11.85
CA VAL A 222 -74.91 -37.46 11.17
C VAL A 222 -73.94 -38.53 10.65
N LEU A 223 -73.22 -38.24 9.57
CA LEU A 223 -72.11 -39.09 9.13
C LEU A 223 -70.99 -39.05 10.17
N LYS A 224 -70.49 -40.21 10.53
CA LYS A 224 -69.41 -40.45 11.49
C LYS A 224 -68.42 -41.39 10.83
N THR A 225 -67.14 -41.05 10.93
CA THR A 225 -66.08 -41.98 10.57
C THR A 225 -65.67 -42.82 11.77
N ASP A 226 -65.20 -44.04 11.53
CA ASP A 226 -64.59 -44.89 12.54
C ASP A 226 -63.07 -44.65 12.72
N GLY A 227 -62.50 -43.74 11.92
CA GLY A 227 -61.06 -43.42 11.96
C GLY A 227 -60.17 -44.38 11.19
N SER A 228 -60.74 -45.42 10.54
CA SER A 228 -60.02 -46.36 9.67
C SER A 228 -60.37 -46.22 8.18
N GLY A 229 -61.07 -45.13 7.83
CA GLY A 229 -61.44 -44.77 6.47
C GLY A 229 -62.89 -45.07 6.09
N ALA A 230 -63.61 -45.82 6.93
CA ALA A 230 -65.04 -46.04 6.73
C ALA A 230 -65.87 -44.93 7.40
N VAL A 231 -66.93 -44.51 6.73
CA VAL A 231 -67.86 -43.47 7.19
C VAL A 231 -69.30 -44.01 7.16
N SER A 232 -70.09 -43.77 8.23
CA SER A 232 -71.43 -44.32 8.44
C SER A 232 -72.34 -43.38 9.26
N TRP A 233 -73.66 -43.58 9.31
CA TRP A 233 -74.60 -42.67 9.99
C TRP A 233 -74.83 -43.00 11.50
N GLY A 234 -74.87 -42.01 12.40
CA GLY A 234 -75.13 -42.20 13.85
C GLY A 234 -75.68 -40.97 14.63
N ALA A 235 -76.13 -41.14 15.89
CA ALA A 235 -76.88 -40.14 16.71
C ALA A 235 -76.05 -39.10 17.51
N VAL A 236 -76.68 -38.03 18.06
CA VAL A 236 -76.04 -36.84 18.70
C VAL A 236 -76.20 -36.82 20.25
N ALA A 237 -75.27 -36.22 21.03
CA ALA A 237 -75.30 -36.16 22.52
C ALA A 237 -75.17 -34.72 23.13
N GLY A 238 -76.00 -34.35 24.15
CA GLY A 238 -75.88 -33.26 25.18
C GLY A 238 -76.17 -31.76 24.83
N ASP A 239 -76.83 -30.97 25.73
CA ASP A 239 -77.39 -29.58 25.54
C ASP A 239 -76.47 -28.37 25.90
N ASN A 240 -76.75 -27.17 25.33
CA ASN A 240 -76.08 -25.88 25.58
C ASN A 240 -77.08 -24.77 25.99
N LEU A 241 -76.80 -23.99 27.04
CA LEU A 241 -77.74 -23.04 27.69
C LEU A 241 -78.19 -21.81 26.87
N GLY A 242 -77.89 -21.69 25.58
CA GLY A 242 -78.36 -20.57 24.74
C GLY A 242 -77.95 -19.14 25.19
N SER A 243 -78.66 -18.10 24.70
CA SER A 243 -78.46 -16.67 25.05
C SER A 243 -79.45 -16.20 26.13
N HIS A 244 -78.96 -15.63 27.24
CA HIS A 244 -79.79 -15.28 28.41
C HIS A 244 -79.40 -13.90 29.03
N VAL A 245 -80.35 -13.19 29.65
CA VAL A 245 -80.12 -11.92 30.39
C VAL A 245 -80.49 -12.11 31.86
N ALA A 246 -79.53 -11.99 32.79
CA ALA A 246 -79.78 -12.08 34.22
C ALA A 246 -80.07 -10.69 34.82
N THR A 247 -81.23 -10.51 35.45
CA THR A 247 -81.64 -9.25 36.12
C THR A 247 -81.32 -9.23 37.62
N THR A 248 -80.79 -10.34 38.15
CA THR A 248 -80.30 -10.51 39.53
C THR A 248 -79.03 -11.38 39.51
N ASN A 249 -78.40 -11.63 40.67
CA ASN A 249 -77.17 -12.43 40.75
C ASN A 249 -77.42 -13.88 40.28
N LEU A 250 -76.69 -14.32 39.25
CA LEU A 250 -76.66 -15.72 38.81
C LEU A 250 -75.84 -16.57 39.82
N ASN A 251 -76.51 -17.36 40.65
CA ASN A 251 -75.88 -18.30 41.59
C ASN A 251 -75.89 -19.72 41.00
N LEU A 252 -74.71 -20.31 40.78
CA LEU A 252 -74.52 -21.62 40.17
C LEU A 252 -74.33 -22.75 41.17
N ASN A 253 -74.37 -22.44 42.47
CA ASN A 253 -74.07 -23.35 43.57
C ASN A 253 -72.72 -24.08 43.32
N ASN A 254 -72.71 -25.41 43.28
CA ASN A 254 -71.51 -26.24 43.11
C ASN A 254 -71.27 -26.68 41.65
N ASN A 255 -72.06 -26.20 40.68
CA ASN A 255 -71.92 -26.59 39.28
C ASN A 255 -70.88 -25.72 38.56
N LEU A 256 -70.03 -26.36 37.74
CA LEU A 256 -69.04 -25.68 36.92
C LEU A 256 -69.64 -25.20 35.59
N LEU A 257 -69.30 -23.98 35.16
CA LEU A 257 -69.46 -23.59 33.76
C LEU A 257 -68.29 -24.16 32.97
N THR A 258 -68.55 -25.16 32.14
CA THR A 258 -67.56 -25.80 31.28
C THR A 258 -67.82 -25.40 29.81
N ASN A 259 -66.80 -25.39 28.96
CA ASN A 259 -66.89 -24.99 27.54
C ASN A 259 -67.41 -23.58 27.25
N VAL A 260 -67.11 -22.60 28.13
CA VAL A 260 -67.45 -21.18 27.89
C VAL A 260 -66.36 -20.49 27.09
N THR A 261 -66.68 -20.03 25.88
CA THR A 261 -65.71 -19.31 25.02
C THR A 261 -65.49 -17.85 25.47
N THR A 262 -66.51 -17.17 26.02
CA THR A 262 -66.39 -15.78 26.52
C THR A 262 -67.31 -15.53 27.71
N LEU A 263 -66.82 -14.84 28.76
CA LEU A 263 -67.63 -14.32 29.87
C LEU A 263 -67.47 -12.78 29.90
N SER A 264 -68.53 -12.02 29.71
CA SER A 264 -68.48 -10.55 29.59
C SER A 264 -69.48 -9.87 30.51
N CYS A 265 -69.02 -8.96 31.38
CA CYS A 265 -69.87 -8.04 32.13
C CYS A 265 -69.72 -6.62 31.56
N ARG A 266 -70.82 -6.02 31.13
CA ARG A 266 -70.84 -4.60 30.71
C ARG A 266 -71.69 -3.83 31.70
N ASN A 267 -71.04 -2.97 32.48
CA ASN A 267 -71.71 -1.81 33.06
C ASN A 267 -70.83 -0.59 32.78
N GLN A 268 -71.43 0.53 32.42
CA GLN A 268 -70.69 1.65 31.83
C GLN A 268 -69.72 2.36 32.79
N ASP A 269 -69.82 2.19 34.12
CA ASP A 269 -69.05 3.05 35.05
C ASP A 269 -68.42 2.37 36.30
N SER A 270 -68.08 1.08 36.29
CA SER A 270 -67.25 0.51 37.37
C SER A 270 -66.10 -0.34 36.85
N TYR A 271 -64.89 0.02 37.26
CA TYR A 271 -63.63 -0.58 36.80
C TYR A 271 -63.39 -2.03 37.26
N ASP A 272 -64.33 -2.68 37.94
CA ASP A 272 -64.29 -4.10 38.31
C ASP A 272 -65.08 -4.93 37.30
N LYS A 273 -64.37 -5.74 36.48
CA LYS A 273 -64.99 -6.67 35.53
C LYS A 273 -64.95 -8.13 35.98
N LEU A 274 -64.12 -8.46 36.97
CA LEU A 274 -64.11 -9.73 37.70
C LEU A 274 -63.54 -9.46 39.09
N ARG A 275 -64.35 -9.55 40.14
CA ARG A 275 -63.93 -9.36 41.53
C ARG A 275 -63.72 -10.73 42.19
N VAL A 276 -62.48 -11.07 42.52
CA VAL A 276 -62.14 -12.31 43.24
C VAL A 276 -61.62 -11.90 44.62
N TRP A 277 -62.51 -11.87 45.63
CA TRP A 277 -62.13 -11.58 47.02
C TRP A 277 -63.06 -12.32 47.99
N ASN A 278 -62.50 -13.19 48.85
CA ASN A 278 -62.65 -13.00 50.29
C ASN A 278 -61.49 -13.55 51.13
N ALA A 279 -60.93 -12.63 51.91
CA ALA A 279 -60.25 -12.80 53.18
C ALA A 279 -58.93 -13.57 53.31
N SER A 280 -58.52 -14.57 52.49
CA SER A 280 -57.20 -15.19 52.78
C SER A 280 -56.42 -15.92 51.67
N VAL A 281 -57.00 -16.30 50.52
CA VAL A 281 -56.22 -17.00 49.46
C VAL A 281 -56.74 -16.64 48.07
N PHE A 282 -55.82 -16.36 47.13
CA PHE A 282 -56.13 -16.17 45.71
C PHE A 282 -55.80 -17.44 44.92
N THR A 283 -56.75 -17.98 44.17
CA THR A 283 -56.44 -18.89 43.05
C THR A 283 -57.30 -18.55 41.83
N ILE A 284 -56.68 -17.94 40.82
CA ILE A 284 -57.10 -18.12 39.42
C ILE A 284 -56.43 -19.43 38.99
N GLY A 285 -57.22 -20.44 38.63
CA GLY A 285 -56.72 -21.78 38.32
C GLY A 285 -55.70 -21.76 37.19
N MET A 286 -54.54 -22.38 37.42
CA MET A 286 -53.55 -22.63 36.37
C MET A 286 -53.83 -23.98 35.73
N ASN A 287 -53.76 -24.06 34.40
CA ASN A 287 -53.74 -25.34 33.69
C ASN A 287 -52.29 -25.86 33.63
N SER A 288 -52.10 -27.17 33.77
CA SER A 288 -50.80 -27.82 33.62
C SER A 288 -50.45 -27.92 32.13
N ALA A 289 -49.20 -27.66 31.76
CA ALA A 289 -48.61 -27.92 30.44
C ALA A 289 -49.09 -27.05 29.25
N MET A 290 -49.10 -25.71 29.40
CA MET A 290 -49.26 -24.78 28.26
C MET A 290 -47.93 -24.14 27.86
N THR A 291 -47.40 -24.56 26.70
CA THR A 291 -46.10 -24.13 26.15
C THR A 291 -46.22 -22.83 25.33
N TYR A 292 -46.63 -21.72 25.96
CA TYR A 292 -46.55 -20.39 25.33
C TYR A 292 -45.54 -19.54 26.07
N GLY A 293 -44.52 -19.04 25.34
CA GLY A 293 -43.54 -18.09 25.88
C GLY A 293 -42.43 -18.68 26.76
N TYR A 294 -41.96 -19.91 26.46
CA TYR A 294 -40.82 -20.56 27.12
C TYR A 294 -41.03 -20.99 28.59
N LEU A 295 -42.28 -21.12 29.06
CA LEU A 295 -42.59 -21.67 30.39
C LEU A 295 -43.08 -23.12 30.27
N ASP A 296 -42.33 -24.09 30.79
CA ASP A 296 -42.75 -25.51 30.91
C ASP A 296 -43.41 -25.75 32.28
N GLY A 297 -44.61 -25.19 32.48
CA GLY A 297 -45.31 -25.31 33.76
C GLY A 297 -46.73 -24.75 33.79
N TYR A 298 -47.25 -24.57 35.01
CA TYR A 298 -48.55 -23.95 35.26
C TYR A 298 -48.50 -22.46 34.94
N ALA A 299 -49.21 -22.02 33.90
CA ALA A 299 -49.21 -20.63 33.44
C ALA A 299 -50.62 -20.04 33.33
N MET A 300 -50.79 -18.77 33.74
CA MET A 300 -51.98 -17.98 33.42
C MET A 300 -51.75 -17.19 32.14
N THR A 301 -52.57 -17.42 31.11
CA THR A 301 -52.50 -16.71 29.83
C THR A 301 -53.58 -15.64 29.73
N PHE A 302 -53.19 -14.41 29.40
CA PHE A 302 -54.11 -13.30 29.14
C PHE A 302 -54.04 -12.92 27.66
N THR A 303 -55.04 -13.33 26.87
CA THR A 303 -55.15 -12.93 25.46
C THR A 303 -55.80 -11.55 25.38
N MET A 304 -55.03 -10.54 24.99
CA MET A 304 -55.48 -9.16 24.85
C MET A 304 -55.85 -8.85 23.39
N ASN A 305 -56.71 -7.84 23.13
CA ASN A 305 -57.07 -7.49 21.76
C ASN A 305 -55.90 -6.78 21.03
N ASN A 306 -55.78 -6.94 19.71
CA ASN A 306 -54.65 -6.40 18.93
C ASN A 306 -54.68 -4.86 18.71
N GLN A 307 -55.49 -4.12 19.45
CA GLN A 307 -55.52 -2.66 19.36
C GLN A 307 -54.33 -2.08 20.14
N ALA A 308 -53.61 -1.13 19.53
CA ALA A 308 -52.50 -0.45 20.17
C ALA A 308 -52.94 0.26 21.47
N ASN A 309 -52.05 0.29 22.46
CA ASN A 309 -52.27 0.93 23.77
C ASN A 309 -53.35 0.27 24.66
N ARG A 310 -53.73 -0.98 24.39
CA ARG A 310 -54.60 -1.77 25.27
C ARG A 310 -53.76 -2.78 26.04
N GLY A 311 -54.08 -2.99 27.30
CA GLY A 311 -53.21 -3.73 28.20
C GLY A 311 -53.86 -4.06 29.54
N TRP A 312 -53.15 -4.82 30.35
CA TRP A 312 -53.49 -5.06 31.74
C TRP A 312 -52.75 -4.07 32.63
N ILE A 313 -53.43 -3.45 33.61
CA ILE A 313 -52.84 -2.44 34.50
C ILE A 313 -53.09 -2.79 35.97
N TRP A 314 -52.05 -2.68 36.79
CA TRP A 314 -52.10 -2.77 38.24
C TRP A 314 -52.02 -1.33 38.77
N ARG A 315 -53.03 -0.92 39.54
CA ARG A 315 -53.13 0.44 40.07
C ARG A 315 -53.88 0.46 41.40
N SER A 316 -53.63 1.49 42.21
CA SER A 316 -54.47 1.83 43.35
C SER A 316 -55.62 2.74 42.91
N ALA A 317 -56.56 3.01 43.81
CA ALA A 317 -57.64 3.96 43.60
C ALA A 317 -57.15 5.42 43.42
N SER A 318 -55.93 5.73 43.84
CA SER A 318 -55.34 7.08 43.76
C SER A 318 -54.61 7.36 42.44
N HIS A 319 -54.37 6.36 41.59
CA HIS A 319 -53.68 6.56 40.31
C HIS A 319 -54.64 7.09 39.21
N ALA A 320 -54.20 8.13 38.48
CA ALA A 320 -54.90 8.63 37.30
C ALA A 320 -54.96 7.60 36.16
N LYS A 321 -55.77 7.83 35.11
CA LYS A 321 -55.88 6.91 33.95
C LYS A 321 -54.55 6.65 33.23
N SER A 322 -53.62 7.60 33.29
CA SER A 322 -52.27 7.51 32.73
C SER A 322 -51.23 6.97 33.73
N GLN A 323 -51.61 6.69 34.97
CA GLN A 323 -50.73 6.25 36.04
C GLN A 323 -51.07 4.81 36.45
N GLY A 324 -50.06 3.97 36.56
CA GLY A 324 -50.16 2.59 37.02
C GLY A 324 -48.92 2.22 37.83
N ALA A 325 -49.08 1.33 38.81
CA ALA A 325 -47.93 0.74 39.49
C ALA A 325 -47.17 -0.21 38.55
N MET A 326 -47.91 -0.93 37.69
CA MET A 326 -47.36 -1.79 36.65
C MET A 326 -48.37 -1.93 35.50
N SER A 327 -47.95 -1.96 34.24
CA SER A 327 -48.83 -2.32 33.11
C SER A 327 -48.10 -3.13 32.04
N LEU A 328 -48.81 -4.04 31.38
CA LEU A 328 -48.34 -4.78 30.22
C LEU A 328 -49.27 -4.49 29.04
N THR A 329 -48.73 -3.93 27.96
CA THR A 329 -49.47 -3.60 26.75
C THR A 329 -49.44 -4.73 25.72
N THR A 330 -50.40 -4.72 24.79
CA THR A 330 -50.56 -5.70 23.71
C THR A 330 -49.38 -5.77 22.73
N ASP A 331 -48.57 -4.71 22.67
CA ASP A 331 -47.33 -4.65 21.89
C ASP A 331 -46.08 -4.98 22.73
N GLY A 332 -46.27 -5.58 23.92
CA GLY A 332 -45.19 -6.19 24.70
C GLY A 332 -44.42 -5.23 25.60
N ARG A 333 -44.91 -4.01 25.85
CA ARG A 333 -44.23 -3.08 26.79
C ARG A 333 -44.68 -3.34 28.22
N LEU A 334 -43.72 -3.60 29.10
CA LEU A 334 -43.90 -3.61 30.55
C LEU A 334 -43.51 -2.24 31.13
N TYR A 335 -44.46 -1.55 31.76
CA TYR A 335 -44.21 -0.34 32.54
C TYR A 335 -44.22 -0.67 34.03
N VAL A 336 -43.27 -0.13 34.79
CA VAL A 336 -43.21 -0.21 36.27
C VAL A 336 -43.05 1.21 36.80
N GLY A 337 -43.91 1.65 37.71
CA GLY A 337 -44.02 3.07 38.09
C GLY A 337 -42.85 3.61 38.92
N ASN A 338 -42.14 2.73 39.65
CA ASN A 338 -40.95 3.07 40.43
C ASN A 338 -39.79 2.16 40.00
N ASN A 339 -39.24 1.35 40.90
CA ASN A 339 -38.13 0.46 40.60
C ASN A 339 -38.63 -0.95 40.24
N SER A 340 -38.03 -1.55 39.21
CA SER A 340 -38.11 -3.00 38.96
C SER A 340 -36.84 -3.64 39.50
N THR A 341 -36.96 -4.63 40.39
CA THR A 341 -35.81 -5.41 40.90
C THR A 341 -35.82 -6.78 40.24
N VAL A 342 -34.75 -7.13 39.53
CA VAL A 342 -34.58 -8.45 38.89
C VAL A 342 -33.64 -9.27 39.76
N ASN A 343 -34.14 -10.37 40.32
CA ASN A 343 -33.31 -11.31 41.07
C ASN A 343 -32.68 -12.31 40.10
N GLY A 344 -31.51 -11.95 39.56
CA GLY A 344 -30.80 -12.73 38.55
C GLY A 344 -30.36 -11.88 37.36
N THR A 345 -30.13 -12.54 36.23
CA THR A 345 -29.56 -11.92 35.04
C THR A 345 -30.65 -11.19 34.23
N LEU A 346 -30.42 -9.93 33.88
CA LEU A 346 -31.34 -9.14 33.05
C LEU A 346 -30.86 -9.15 31.58
N THR A 347 -31.66 -9.75 30.69
CA THR A 347 -31.41 -9.72 29.25
C THR A 347 -32.26 -8.64 28.58
N VAL A 348 -31.62 -7.70 27.88
CA VAL A 348 -32.24 -6.60 27.14
C VAL A 348 -31.85 -6.74 25.65
N GLY A 349 -32.78 -7.20 24.83
CA GLY A 349 -32.49 -7.53 23.42
C GLY A 349 -31.49 -8.68 23.31
N ALA A 350 -30.38 -8.47 22.60
CA ALA A 350 -29.30 -9.45 22.48
C ALA A 350 -28.33 -9.44 23.68
N TYR A 351 -28.44 -8.47 24.60
CA TYR A 351 -27.47 -8.25 25.65
C TYR A 351 -27.92 -8.80 26.99
N THR A 352 -27.03 -9.49 27.69
CA THR A 352 -27.25 -10.06 29.02
C THR A 352 -26.35 -9.35 30.03
N LEU A 353 -26.96 -8.63 30.97
CA LEU A 353 -26.26 -7.85 32.00
C LEU A 353 -25.74 -8.76 33.13
N PRO A 354 -24.57 -8.46 33.74
CA PRO A 354 -24.05 -9.23 34.86
C PRO A 354 -24.95 -9.10 36.09
N ASN A 355 -25.06 -10.19 36.87
CA ASN A 355 -25.88 -10.28 38.08
C ASN A 355 -25.12 -9.94 39.38
N THR A 356 -23.91 -9.42 39.26
CA THR A 356 -23.08 -8.93 40.37
C THR A 356 -22.62 -7.51 40.08
N ASP A 357 -22.41 -6.71 41.13
CA ASP A 357 -21.85 -5.37 41.01
C ASP A 357 -20.38 -5.39 40.55
N GLY A 358 -19.98 -4.34 39.83
CA GLY A 358 -18.59 -4.10 39.46
C GLY A 358 -17.80 -3.49 40.61
N SER A 359 -16.50 -3.76 40.62
CA SER A 359 -15.56 -3.02 41.48
C SER A 359 -15.30 -1.62 40.93
N VAL A 360 -14.88 -0.68 41.80
CA VAL A 360 -14.49 0.68 41.39
C VAL A 360 -13.45 0.62 40.27
N GLY A 361 -13.70 1.31 39.17
CA GLY A 361 -12.81 1.35 37.99
C GLY A 361 -13.10 0.28 36.92
N GLN A 362 -14.10 -0.58 37.11
CA GLN A 362 -14.56 -1.50 36.07
C GLN A 362 -15.60 -0.86 35.16
N VAL A 363 -15.59 -1.25 33.88
CA VAL A 363 -16.58 -0.87 32.86
C VAL A 363 -17.32 -2.11 32.37
N LEU A 364 -18.55 -1.92 31.91
CA LEU A 364 -19.31 -2.97 31.22
C LEU A 364 -18.79 -3.08 29.79
N THR A 365 -18.23 -4.23 29.42
CA THR A 365 -17.87 -4.53 28.03
C THR A 365 -18.72 -5.67 27.50
N THR A 366 -18.97 -5.67 26.20
CA THR A 366 -19.61 -6.78 25.52
C THR A 366 -18.58 -7.63 24.79
N ASN A 367 -18.78 -8.95 24.79
CA ASN A 367 -17.99 -9.88 23.97
C ASN A 367 -18.43 -9.93 22.50
N GLY A 368 -19.35 -9.07 22.06
CA GLY A 368 -19.92 -9.06 20.71
C GLY A 368 -20.91 -10.20 20.41
N ALA A 369 -21.04 -11.17 21.31
CA ALA A 369 -22.00 -12.27 21.24
C ALA A 369 -23.16 -12.09 22.23
N GLY A 370 -23.36 -10.86 22.74
CA GLY A 370 -24.47 -10.52 23.62
C GLY A 370 -24.23 -10.75 25.12
N MET A 371 -23.06 -11.22 25.55
CA MET A 371 -22.72 -11.20 26.98
C MET A 371 -22.07 -9.87 27.35
N VAL A 372 -22.50 -9.29 28.47
CA VAL A 372 -21.92 -8.08 29.05
C VAL A 372 -21.28 -8.45 30.40
N SER A 373 -20.05 -8.03 30.64
CA SER A 373 -19.32 -8.32 31.89
C SER A 373 -18.54 -7.11 32.39
N TRP A 374 -18.33 -7.08 33.72
CA TRP A 374 -17.42 -6.12 34.33
C TRP A 374 -15.99 -6.46 33.98
N THR A 375 -15.28 -5.53 33.37
CA THR A 375 -13.88 -5.66 32.98
C THR A 375 -13.11 -4.46 33.48
N ALA A 376 -11.85 -4.66 33.85
CA ALA A 376 -10.97 -3.55 34.18
C ALA A 376 -10.82 -2.65 32.94
N GLY A 377 -11.09 -1.35 33.06
CA GLY A 377 -10.88 -0.41 31.96
C GLY A 377 -9.38 -0.21 31.75
N THR A 378 -8.76 -1.05 30.92
CA THR A 378 -7.30 -1.05 30.77
C THR A 378 -6.80 -0.17 29.65
N THR A 379 -7.63 0.20 28.68
CA THR A 379 -7.25 1.07 27.56
C THR A 379 -8.47 1.82 27.00
N ASP A 380 -8.34 3.13 26.82
CA ASP A 380 -9.28 4.01 26.13
C ASP A 380 -8.57 4.58 24.90
N ASN A 381 -9.20 4.50 23.73
CA ASN A 381 -8.65 5.02 22.46
C ASN A 381 -9.08 6.45 22.18
N LEU A 382 -9.73 7.12 23.15
CA LEU A 382 -10.26 8.48 23.13
C LEU A 382 -11.33 8.75 22.06
N GLY A 383 -11.53 7.86 21.08
CA GLY A 383 -12.49 7.99 19.98
C GLY A 383 -12.48 9.36 19.29
N ASN A 384 -13.63 9.72 18.69
CA ASN A 384 -13.90 11.10 18.27
C ASN A 384 -14.33 11.91 19.49
N HIS A 385 -13.45 12.73 20.05
CA HIS A 385 -13.70 13.51 21.26
C HIS A 385 -13.63 15.01 21.00
N THR A 386 -14.43 15.77 21.75
CA THR A 386 -14.29 17.22 21.90
C THR A 386 -13.94 17.50 23.35
N ALA A 387 -12.66 17.78 23.62
CA ALA A 387 -12.21 18.05 24.97
C ALA A 387 -12.71 19.45 25.41
N THR A 388 -13.58 19.50 26.42
CA THR A 388 -14.04 20.75 27.03
C THR A 388 -13.14 21.23 28.17
N THR A 389 -12.16 20.40 28.55
CA THR A 389 -11.11 20.64 29.55
C THR A 389 -9.78 20.03 29.09
N ASN A 390 -8.69 20.25 29.84
CA ASN A 390 -7.39 19.65 29.54
C ASN A 390 -7.45 18.11 29.56
N LEU A 391 -6.76 17.48 28.61
CA LEU A 391 -6.60 16.02 28.54
C LEU A 391 -5.42 15.59 29.41
N GLN A 392 -5.69 14.93 30.54
CA GLN A 392 -4.67 14.41 31.45
C GLN A 392 -4.23 13.01 31.02
N MET A 393 -2.95 12.84 30.70
CA MET A 393 -2.45 11.59 30.11
C MET A 393 -1.71 10.67 31.07
N ASN A 394 -1.42 11.10 32.31
CA ASN A 394 -0.72 10.30 33.33
C ASN A 394 0.52 9.53 32.80
N GLY A 395 1.34 10.21 31.98
CA GLY A 395 2.52 9.61 31.35
C GLY A 395 2.22 8.65 30.18
N LYS A 396 1.07 8.79 29.53
CA LYS A 396 0.71 8.06 28.30
C LYS A 396 0.85 8.95 27.07
N TRP A 397 1.00 8.32 25.91
CA TRP A 397 1.17 8.98 24.62
C TRP A 397 -0.16 9.15 23.89
N ILE A 398 -0.34 10.27 23.19
CA ILE A 398 -1.30 10.36 22.08
C ILE A 398 -0.61 9.79 20.86
N SER A 399 -0.92 8.53 20.54
CA SER A 399 -0.33 7.80 19.42
C SER A 399 -1.40 7.02 18.65
N ALA A 400 -1.14 6.75 17.36
CA ALA A 400 -2.08 5.99 16.53
C ALA A 400 -2.02 4.48 16.81
N SER A 401 -0.88 3.98 17.27
CA SER A 401 -0.58 2.57 17.52
C SER A 401 -0.73 2.16 18.99
N GLY A 402 -0.69 3.13 19.92
CA GLY A 402 -0.61 2.89 21.36
C GLY A 402 0.82 2.64 21.88
N ASP A 403 1.83 2.67 21.00
CA ASP A 403 3.25 2.51 21.34
C ASP A 403 3.85 3.87 21.80
N ASP A 404 5.14 3.89 22.18
CA ASP A 404 5.88 5.04 22.73
C ASP A 404 6.31 6.09 21.67
N GLU A 405 5.36 6.54 20.85
CA GLU A 405 5.54 7.55 19.80
C GLU A 405 4.40 8.58 19.81
N GLY A 406 4.58 9.73 19.17
CA GLY A 406 3.54 10.76 19.11
C GLY A 406 3.71 11.83 20.19
N ILE A 407 2.62 12.25 20.84
CA ILE A 407 2.65 13.38 21.79
C ILE A 407 2.60 12.87 23.23
N PHE A 408 3.64 13.18 24.01
CA PHE A 408 3.74 12.94 25.44
C PHE A 408 3.63 14.27 26.20
N VAL A 409 2.90 14.29 27.30
CA VAL A 409 2.88 15.43 28.23
C VAL A 409 3.30 14.93 29.60
N ASN A 410 4.42 15.45 30.11
CA ASN A 410 4.97 15.03 31.39
C ASN A 410 4.23 15.69 32.58
N SER A 411 4.58 15.31 33.81
CA SER A 411 3.94 15.84 35.04
C SER A 411 4.11 17.35 35.24
N ASP A 412 5.11 17.94 34.61
CA ASP A 412 5.44 19.37 34.71
C ASP A 412 4.77 20.19 33.60
N GLY A 413 3.93 19.56 32.76
CA GLY A 413 3.22 20.21 31.66
C GLY A 413 4.06 20.43 30.40
N LYS A 414 5.27 19.88 30.35
CA LYS A 414 6.14 19.93 29.16
C LYS A 414 5.68 18.92 28.13
N VAL A 415 5.69 19.33 26.85
CA VAL A 415 5.20 18.52 25.73
C VAL A 415 6.39 17.93 24.97
N GLY A 416 6.48 16.61 24.90
CA GLY A 416 7.43 15.88 24.06
C GLY A 416 6.75 15.31 22.82
N ILE A 417 7.33 15.46 21.63
CA ILE A 417 6.92 14.74 20.43
C ILE A 417 8.01 13.72 20.08
N ASN A 418 7.71 12.43 20.25
CA ASN A 418 8.67 11.31 20.30
C ASN A 418 9.78 11.47 21.36
N ASP A 419 9.47 12.14 22.47
CA ASP A 419 10.33 12.26 23.65
C ASP A 419 9.51 12.08 24.92
N ASN A 420 9.87 11.11 25.78
CA ASN A 420 9.20 10.89 27.06
C ASN A 420 9.90 11.58 28.24
N THR A 421 10.97 12.32 27.98
CA THR A 421 11.72 13.10 28.97
C THR A 421 11.93 14.55 28.51
N PRO A 422 10.88 15.28 28.07
CA PRO A 422 11.06 16.62 27.54
C PRO A 422 11.61 17.56 28.64
N GLU A 423 12.78 18.16 28.38
CA GLU A 423 13.42 19.12 29.28
C GLU A 423 12.92 20.55 29.01
N GLY A 424 12.50 20.85 27.77
CA GLY A 424 11.88 22.12 27.37
C GLY A 424 10.35 22.12 27.42
N ALA A 425 9.72 23.30 27.37
CA ALA A 425 8.24 23.43 27.38
C ALA A 425 7.56 22.70 26.19
N LEU A 426 8.24 22.68 25.03
CA LEU A 426 7.91 21.86 23.87
C LEU A 426 9.21 21.30 23.29
N GLU A 427 9.37 19.98 23.31
CA GLU A 427 10.51 19.27 22.75
C GLU A 427 10.03 18.35 21.63
N VAL A 428 10.58 18.51 20.43
CA VAL A 428 10.17 17.73 19.26
C VAL A 428 11.37 16.93 18.78
N VAL A 429 11.41 15.64 19.12
CA VAL A 429 12.35 14.68 18.54
C VAL A 429 11.75 14.17 17.23
N SER A 430 11.61 15.08 16.27
CA SER A 430 11.41 14.65 14.88
C SER A 430 12.73 14.10 14.37
N LYS A 431 12.66 13.21 13.37
CA LYS A 431 13.78 12.86 12.50
C LYS A 431 14.23 14.14 11.78
N ILE A 432 15.08 14.95 12.43
CA ILE A 432 15.45 16.31 12.02
C ILE A 432 16.66 16.30 11.07
N ILE A 433 16.53 17.12 10.03
CA ILE A 433 17.46 17.31 8.91
C ILE A 433 18.74 17.99 9.39
N ALA A 434 19.90 17.45 9.00
CA ALA A 434 21.21 18.05 9.25
C ALA A 434 21.27 19.51 8.74
N GLY A 435 21.73 20.45 9.57
CA GLY A 435 21.87 21.87 9.21
C GLY A 435 20.74 22.81 9.66
N ALA A 436 19.69 22.31 10.31
CA ALA A 436 18.67 23.15 10.96
C ALA A 436 19.26 23.94 12.15
N ILE A 437 18.83 25.19 12.31
CA ILE A 437 19.06 26.00 13.52
C ILE A 437 17.96 25.62 14.51
N VAL A 438 18.35 25.12 15.68
CA VAL A 438 17.45 24.78 16.78
C VAL A 438 17.81 25.60 18.00
N ILE A 439 16.83 25.86 18.87
CA ILE A 439 17.10 26.42 20.18
C ILE A 439 17.87 25.36 20.99
N ASP A 440 18.92 25.78 21.69
CA ASP A 440 19.75 24.92 22.52
C ASP A 440 19.55 25.23 24.01
N GLN A 441 19.76 26.48 24.41
CA GLN A 441 19.37 26.97 25.73
C GLN A 441 18.30 28.04 25.56
N ASP A 442 17.18 27.89 26.26
CA ASP A 442 16.07 28.86 26.26
C ASP A 442 15.81 29.36 27.68
N HIS A 443 16.50 30.43 28.06
CA HIS A 443 16.34 31.04 29.38
C HIS A 443 15.69 32.42 29.26
N GLU A 444 14.38 32.43 29.01
CA GLU A 444 13.56 33.64 29.07
C GLU A 444 13.24 34.02 30.53
N LEU A 445 13.43 35.29 30.86
CA LEU A 445 13.17 35.80 32.21
C LEU A 445 11.72 36.29 32.32
N THR A 446 11.06 36.01 33.45
CA THR A 446 9.65 36.38 33.68
C THR A 446 9.49 37.72 34.43
N GLY A 447 10.55 38.54 34.47
CA GLY A 447 10.61 39.82 35.19
C GLY A 447 11.96 40.10 35.83
N GLY A 448 12.99 40.31 35.00
CA GLY A 448 14.38 40.42 35.44
C GLY A 448 14.68 41.65 36.31
N ASN A 449 15.47 41.44 37.36
CA ASN A 449 16.23 42.50 38.02
C ASN A 449 17.27 43.04 37.05
N ILE A 450 17.70 44.28 37.29
CA ILE A 450 18.66 44.96 36.44
C ILE A 450 19.96 45.14 37.20
N VAL A 451 21.08 44.76 36.57
CA VAL A 451 22.40 45.11 37.09
C VAL A 451 22.59 46.62 36.99
N THR A 452 22.65 47.32 38.13
CA THR A 452 22.73 48.80 38.16
C THR A 452 24.15 49.34 38.30
N THR A 453 25.13 48.46 38.58
CA THR A 453 26.54 48.80 38.72
C THR A 453 27.33 48.40 37.49
N ASN A 454 28.31 49.21 37.10
CA ASN A 454 29.23 48.88 36.02
C ASN A 454 30.23 47.80 36.48
N THR A 455 29.83 46.54 36.32
CA THR A 455 30.65 45.36 36.64
C THR A 455 30.69 44.42 35.44
N SER A 456 31.80 43.71 35.26
CA SER A 456 31.82 42.55 34.37
C SER A 456 31.01 41.41 34.99
N ALA A 457 30.48 40.54 34.14
CA ALA A 457 29.69 39.40 34.57
C ALA A 457 29.82 38.24 33.60
N PHE A 458 29.39 37.05 34.02
CA PHE A 458 29.22 35.93 33.11
C PHE A 458 28.08 35.01 33.53
N GLN A 459 27.57 34.24 32.56
CA GLN A 459 26.66 33.11 32.73
C GLN A 459 27.31 31.85 32.14
N THR A 460 27.37 30.76 32.89
CA THR A 460 27.72 29.46 32.33
C THR A 460 26.49 28.70 31.85
N PHE A 461 26.67 27.86 30.84
CA PHE A 461 25.65 26.95 30.32
C PHE A 461 26.29 25.66 29.82
N VAL A 462 25.52 24.58 29.78
CA VAL A 462 25.94 23.28 29.23
C VAL A 462 25.28 23.13 27.86
N ALA A 463 26.06 22.91 26.81
CA ALA A 463 25.49 22.77 25.46
C ALA A 463 24.59 21.51 25.41
N GLY A 464 23.33 21.68 24.99
CA GLY A 464 22.35 20.60 24.84
C GLY A 464 22.54 19.80 23.55
N VAL A 465 23.17 20.40 22.54
CA VAL A 465 23.50 19.76 21.26
C VAL A 465 24.94 20.05 20.80
N THR A 466 25.54 19.07 20.12
CA THR A 466 26.81 19.28 19.41
C THR A 466 26.55 20.01 18.10
N GLY A 467 27.12 21.20 17.94
CA GLY A 467 26.87 22.04 16.76
C GLY A 467 27.57 23.38 16.82
N VAL A 468 27.36 24.21 15.81
CA VAL A 468 27.85 25.59 15.78
C VAL A 468 26.87 26.50 16.49
N LEU A 469 27.36 27.40 17.36
CA LEU A 469 26.53 28.48 17.91
C LEU A 469 26.13 29.43 16.78
N ALA A 470 24.90 29.28 16.28
CA ALA A 470 24.42 30.01 15.11
C ALA A 470 23.92 31.40 15.49
N GLN A 471 23.25 31.52 16.64
CA GLN A 471 22.76 32.79 17.18
C GLN A 471 22.78 32.80 18.72
N LEU A 472 22.95 33.98 19.30
CA LEU A 472 22.73 34.25 20.71
C LEU A 472 21.76 35.43 20.83
N ARG A 473 20.69 35.23 21.58
CA ARG A 473 19.79 36.29 22.03
C ARG A 473 20.18 36.69 23.45
N LEU A 474 20.23 37.99 23.69
CA LEU A 474 20.58 38.57 24.99
C LEU A 474 19.48 39.52 25.46
N TYR A 475 19.22 39.54 26.76
CA TYR A 475 18.20 40.37 27.39
C TYR A 475 18.84 41.47 28.25
N PHE A 476 18.69 42.73 27.84
CA PHE A 476 19.15 43.89 28.62
C PHE A 476 18.41 45.18 28.26
N GLN A 477 18.26 46.08 29.23
CA GLN A 477 17.49 47.32 29.07
C GLN A 477 18.24 48.45 28.35
N THR A 478 17.46 49.33 27.73
CA THR A 478 17.98 50.48 27.00
C THR A 478 18.62 51.51 27.94
N ALA A 479 19.92 51.76 27.80
CA ALA A 479 20.61 52.81 28.56
C ALA A 479 20.35 54.21 27.99
N SER A 480 20.33 55.23 28.84
CA SER A 480 20.19 56.64 28.46
C SER A 480 21.43 57.24 27.76
N SER A 481 22.52 56.47 27.65
CA SER A 481 23.78 56.86 27.01
C SER A 481 24.40 55.64 26.32
N ALA A 482 25.20 55.85 25.27
CA ALA A 482 25.89 54.76 24.58
C ALA A 482 26.89 54.06 25.52
N ILE A 483 26.71 52.76 25.74
CA ILE A 483 27.59 51.94 26.56
C ILE A 483 28.26 50.92 25.65
N THR A 484 29.57 51.04 25.47
CA THR A 484 30.37 50.02 24.80
C THR A 484 30.58 48.84 25.74
N ARG A 485 30.16 47.65 25.31
CA ARG A 485 30.37 46.39 26.04
C ARG A 485 30.78 45.30 25.07
N THR A 486 31.59 44.37 25.56
CA THR A 486 32.02 43.21 24.80
C THR A 486 31.37 41.98 25.41
N VAL A 487 30.75 41.15 24.57
CA VAL A 487 30.27 39.83 24.96
C VAL A 487 31.18 38.80 24.31
N SER A 488 31.60 37.83 25.11
CA SER A 488 32.54 36.80 24.71
C SER A 488 32.01 35.44 25.12
N ILE A 489 32.31 34.41 24.33
CA ILE A 489 32.04 33.02 24.67
C ILE A 489 33.35 32.33 24.99
N TYR A 490 33.43 31.69 26.15
CA TYR A 490 34.59 30.91 26.58
C TYR A 490 34.23 29.44 26.76
N GLU A 491 35.21 28.55 26.55
CA GLU A 491 35.13 27.16 26.98
C GLU A 491 35.20 27.06 28.52
N GLY A 492 34.42 26.15 29.10
CA GLY A 492 34.40 25.90 30.54
C GLY A 492 33.68 26.97 31.36
N ILE A 493 33.90 26.94 32.68
CA ILE A 493 33.33 27.87 33.65
C ILE A 493 34.18 29.16 33.69
N GLY A 494 33.52 30.31 33.56
CA GLY A 494 34.17 31.62 33.61
C GLY A 494 34.98 31.93 32.34
N THR A 495 36.01 32.75 32.48
CA THR A 495 36.86 33.21 31.36
C THR A 495 38.22 32.51 31.30
N GLY A 496 38.38 31.37 32.00
CA GLY A 496 39.65 30.66 32.11
C GLY A 496 39.98 29.75 30.92
N GLY A 497 38.98 29.34 30.13
CA GLY A 497 39.19 28.53 28.94
C GLY A 497 39.45 29.34 27.67
N ASN A 498 39.43 28.65 26.52
CA ASN A 498 39.69 29.30 25.23
C ASN A 498 38.53 30.23 24.85
N LEU A 499 38.88 31.40 24.29
CA LEU A 499 37.90 32.32 23.71
C LEU A 499 37.38 31.75 22.38
N ILE A 500 36.09 31.42 22.35
CA ILE A 500 35.38 30.88 21.17
C ILE A 500 35.02 32.00 20.19
N GLY A 501 34.60 33.15 20.71
CA GLY A 501 34.17 34.27 19.90
C GLY A 501 33.83 35.48 20.76
N SER A 502 33.90 36.66 20.17
CA SER A 502 33.60 37.91 20.86
C SER A 502 33.00 38.93 19.90
N PHE A 503 32.07 39.74 20.40
CA PHE A 503 31.52 40.88 19.67
C PHE A 503 31.37 42.07 20.59
N THR A 504 31.38 43.26 19.99
CA THR A 504 31.21 44.53 20.72
C THR A 504 29.86 45.13 20.37
N LEU A 505 29.12 45.54 21.40
CA LEU A 505 27.85 46.25 21.30
C LEU A 505 28.07 47.70 21.72
N THR A 506 27.55 48.62 20.92
CA THR A 506 27.66 50.08 21.15
C THR A 506 26.32 50.77 21.37
N SER A 507 25.21 50.10 21.03
CA SER A 507 23.84 50.59 21.21
C SER A 507 23.05 49.68 22.15
N PRO A 508 22.06 50.21 22.89
CA PRO A 508 21.14 49.39 23.67
C PRO A 508 20.05 48.72 22.79
N GLY A 509 19.47 47.59 23.22
CA GLY A 509 18.40 46.87 22.50
C GLY A 509 18.43 45.34 22.69
N ASP A 510 17.48 44.64 22.08
CA ASP A 510 17.52 43.18 21.95
C ASP A 510 18.41 42.81 20.76
N PHE A 511 19.37 41.92 20.98
CA PHE A 511 20.31 41.54 19.94
C PHE A 511 20.28 40.05 19.69
N ALA A 512 20.07 39.68 18.43
CA ALA A 512 20.35 38.35 17.91
C ALA A 512 21.69 38.43 17.17
N LEU A 513 22.70 37.74 17.69
CA LEU A 513 24.08 37.88 17.23
C LEU A 513 24.57 36.53 16.73
N SER A 514 25.10 36.50 15.52
CA SER A 514 25.58 35.26 14.92
C SER A 514 27.03 35.03 15.30
N PHE A 515 27.32 33.84 15.82
CA PHE A 515 28.68 33.39 16.08
C PHE A 515 29.19 32.58 14.88
N GLY A 516 30.50 32.71 14.62
CA GLY A 516 31.18 31.98 13.55
C GLY A 516 31.19 30.48 13.76
N ALA A 517 31.82 29.76 12.83
CA ALA A 517 31.84 28.30 12.63
C ALA A 517 32.29 27.40 13.81
N THR A 518 32.45 27.93 15.03
CA THR A 518 32.98 27.15 16.16
C THR A 518 31.95 26.17 16.69
N VAL A 519 32.33 24.89 16.76
CA VAL A 519 31.49 23.80 17.23
C VAL A 519 31.57 23.69 18.75
N LEU A 520 30.43 23.83 19.43
CA LEU A 520 30.25 23.45 20.83
C LEU A 520 29.82 21.98 20.87
N THR A 521 30.24 21.28 21.92
CA THR A 521 30.03 19.84 22.12
C THR A 521 28.95 19.63 23.16
N LYS A 522 27.96 18.78 22.85
CA LYS A 522 26.91 18.39 23.80
C LYS A 522 27.52 17.91 25.12
N GLY A 523 27.02 18.43 26.23
CA GLY A 523 27.44 18.06 27.58
C GLY A 523 28.66 18.83 28.11
N GLU A 524 29.37 19.56 27.24
CA GLU A 524 30.46 20.44 27.67
C GLU A 524 29.92 21.78 28.17
N THR A 525 30.66 22.39 29.11
CA THR A 525 30.30 23.69 29.70
C THR A 525 30.92 24.83 28.91
N TYR A 526 30.16 25.90 28.72
CA TYR A 526 30.56 27.14 28.07
C TYR A 526 30.12 28.34 28.89
N THR A 527 30.74 29.50 28.66
CA THR A 527 30.47 30.71 29.42
C THR A 527 30.24 31.91 28.50
N ILE A 528 29.11 32.59 28.69
CA ILE A 528 28.85 33.93 28.13
C ILE A 528 29.41 34.95 29.10
N TYR A 529 30.50 35.62 28.75
CA TYR A 529 31.11 36.72 29.50
C TYR A 529 30.72 38.07 28.93
N ILE A 530 30.58 39.07 29.80
CA ILE A 530 30.12 40.43 29.50
C ILE A 530 31.07 41.40 30.22
N SER A 531 31.74 42.28 29.46
CA SER A 531 32.73 43.21 30.02
C SER A 531 32.14 44.40 30.78
N ASN A 532 30.87 44.73 30.53
CA ASN A 532 30.12 45.77 31.22
C ASN A 532 28.64 45.38 31.23
N ALA A 533 28.23 44.73 32.31
CA ALA A 533 26.91 44.12 32.46
C ALA A 533 25.85 45.09 33.00
N ILE A 534 26.13 46.38 33.10
CA ILE A 534 25.09 47.35 33.52
C ILE A 534 23.89 47.26 32.57
N ASN A 535 22.68 47.33 33.11
CA ASN A 535 21.40 47.12 32.45
C ASN A 535 21.07 45.68 32.02
N TRP A 536 21.92 44.70 32.33
CA TRP A 536 21.61 43.30 32.01
C TRP A 536 20.49 42.76 32.89
N GLU A 537 19.59 42.02 32.27
CA GLU A 537 18.48 41.38 32.97
C GLU A 537 18.93 40.06 33.60
N TYR A 538 18.68 39.92 34.89
CA TYR A 538 18.93 38.69 35.64
C TYR A 538 17.79 38.37 36.58
N GLN A 539 17.66 37.12 36.98
CA GLN A 539 16.64 36.69 37.93
C GLN A 539 17.29 35.95 39.11
N LEU A 540 16.79 36.21 40.32
CA LEU A 540 17.22 35.57 41.55
C LEU A 540 16.56 34.19 41.69
N GLY A 541 17.22 33.26 42.39
CA GLY A 541 16.74 31.90 42.64
C GLY A 541 17.32 30.81 41.73
N ASN A 542 18.42 31.09 41.03
CA ASN A 542 19.07 30.18 40.06
C ASN A 542 18.08 29.47 39.12
N PRO A 543 17.25 30.23 38.37
CA PRO A 543 16.21 29.69 37.50
C PRO A 543 16.72 28.82 36.35
N TYR A 544 18.03 28.84 36.06
CA TYR A 544 18.67 27.94 35.11
C TYR A 544 19.60 26.97 35.87
N PRO A 545 19.09 25.79 36.30
CA PRO A 545 19.78 24.93 37.28
C PRO A 545 21.15 24.40 36.84
N SER A 546 21.38 24.32 35.53
CA SER A 546 22.64 23.85 34.92
C SER A 546 23.63 24.99 34.63
N GLY A 547 23.26 26.22 34.97
CA GLY A 547 24.10 27.40 34.80
C GLY A 547 24.60 27.98 36.12
N PHE A 548 25.46 28.98 35.97
CA PHE A 548 26.02 29.73 37.08
C PHE A 548 26.35 31.15 36.62
N ALA A 549 25.80 32.16 37.30
CA ALA A 549 26.21 33.55 37.10
C ALA A 549 27.24 34.02 38.13
N SER A 550 28.19 34.87 37.70
CA SER A 550 29.21 35.43 38.59
C SER A 550 28.80 36.69 39.34
N ILE A 551 27.71 37.34 38.96
CA ILE A 551 27.20 38.52 39.68
C ILE A 551 26.61 38.14 41.04
N ASN A 552 26.04 36.94 41.14
CA ASN A 552 25.46 36.37 42.34
C ASN A 552 25.26 34.87 42.09
N SER A 553 25.76 34.02 42.99
CA SER A 553 25.71 32.56 42.85
C SER A 553 24.30 31.96 42.91
N ASN A 554 23.29 32.78 43.21
CA ASN A 554 21.88 32.42 43.20
C ASN A 554 21.10 33.27 42.16
N ALA A 555 21.77 33.74 41.11
CA ALA A 555 21.17 34.48 40.02
C ALA A 555 21.58 33.89 38.68
N ASP A 556 20.73 34.06 37.67
CA ASP A 556 21.06 33.76 36.28
C ASP A 556 20.66 34.90 35.37
N PHE A 557 21.44 35.10 34.31
CA PHE A 557 21.13 36.03 33.23
C PHE A 557 20.16 35.42 32.23
N GLY A 558 19.31 36.24 31.63
CA GLY A 558 18.48 35.83 30.50
C GLY A 558 19.32 35.70 29.23
N PHE A 559 19.18 34.58 28.53
CA PHE A 559 19.78 34.38 27.20
C PHE A 559 19.09 33.24 26.45
N VAL A 560 19.20 33.25 25.11
CA VAL A 560 18.84 32.09 24.28
C VAL A 560 19.99 31.77 23.36
N THR A 561 20.49 30.53 23.37
CA THR A 561 21.44 30.04 22.36
C THR A 561 20.68 29.28 21.27
N TYR A 562 21.04 29.55 20.02
CA TYR A 562 20.57 28.79 18.87
C TYR A 562 21.75 28.06 18.26
N MET A 563 21.63 26.75 18.14
CA MET A 563 22.69 25.87 17.63
C MET A 563 22.32 25.30 16.28
N ARG A 564 23.26 25.32 15.35
CA ARG A 564 23.19 24.54 14.11
C ARG A 564 23.95 23.23 14.32
N ARG A 565 23.27 22.08 14.33
CA ARG A 565 23.93 20.77 14.55
C ARG A 565 25.11 20.55 13.59
N ALA A 566 26.19 19.98 14.13
CA ALA A 566 27.45 19.78 13.40
C ALA A 566 27.21 18.94 12.12
N THR A 567 27.79 19.39 11.00
CA THR A 567 27.75 18.70 9.71
C THR A 567 29.17 18.44 9.22
N ASN A 568 29.39 17.36 8.45
CA ASN A 568 30.64 17.12 7.70
C ASN A 568 30.89 18.16 6.60
N PHE A 569 30.04 19.18 6.50
CA PHE A 569 30.03 20.23 5.51
C PHE A 569 29.90 21.57 6.24
N LEU A 570 30.96 22.37 6.23
CA LEU A 570 31.01 23.67 6.84
C LEU A 570 31.04 24.74 5.73
N VAL A 571 30.19 25.75 5.87
CA VAL A 571 30.29 26.99 5.09
C VAL A 571 30.64 28.11 6.05
N GLY A 572 31.90 28.55 6.01
CA GLY A 572 32.43 29.61 6.86
C GLY A 572 32.89 30.82 6.06
N ALA A 573 33.21 31.90 6.76
CA ALA A 573 33.76 33.12 6.14
C ALA A 573 35.09 32.87 5.38
N GLN A 574 35.83 31.83 5.75
CA GLN A 574 37.12 31.46 5.15
C GLN A 574 36.97 30.53 3.93
N GLY A 575 35.81 29.88 3.74
CA GLY A 575 35.59 28.92 2.67
C GLY A 575 34.62 27.78 3.04
N VAL A 576 34.60 26.78 2.18
CA VAL A 576 33.85 25.53 2.35
C VAL A 576 34.80 24.45 2.87
N GLY A 577 34.50 23.88 4.04
CA GLY A 577 35.22 22.76 4.63
C GLY A 577 34.41 21.47 4.50
N ILE A 578 35.02 20.39 4.01
CA ILE A 578 34.43 19.04 4.03
C ILE A 578 35.31 18.16 4.91
N ASN A 579 34.74 17.65 6.01
CA ASN A 579 35.47 17.02 7.13
C ASN A 579 36.59 17.89 7.75
N ASN A 580 36.66 19.17 7.37
CA ASN A 580 37.60 20.14 7.90
C ASN A 580 36.82 21.30 8.51
N ALA A 581 36.90 21.46 9.83
CA ALA A 581 36.19 22.50 10.58
C ALA A 581 36.88 23.89 10.48
N SER A 582 38.07 23.98 9.89
CA SER A 582 38.82 25.22 9.73
C SER A 582 39.49 25.26 8.36
N PRO A 583 38.70 25.44 7.27
CA PRO A 583 39.22 25.44 5.92
C PRO A 583 40.24 26.58 5.74
N GLY A 584 41.47 26.24 5.32
CA GLY A 584 42.55 27.20 5.10
C GLY A 584 42.51 27.88 3.74
N VAL A 585 41.63 27.42 2.85
CA VAL A 585 41.38 27.89 1.48
C VAL A 585 39.87 27.84 1.17
N ALA A 586 39.46 28.41 0.03
CA ALA A 586 38.05 28.52 -0.36
C ALA A 586 37.29 27.18 -0.42
N LEU A 587 37.97 26.08 -0.75
CA LEU A 587 37.47 24.71 -0.64
C LEU A 587 38.59 23.84 -0.07
N ASP A 588 38.37 23.33 1.13
CA ASP A 588 39.34 22.50 1.87
C ASP A 588 38.67 21.19 2.27
N VAL A 589 39.21 20.08 1.77
CA VAL A 589 38.63 18.74 1.93
C VAL A 589 39.65 17.86 2.65
N ASP A 590 39.30 17.38 3.83
CA ASP A 590 40.05 16.32 4.51
C ASP A 590 39.50 14.96 4.09
N GLY A 591 40.11 14.38 3.04
CA GLY A 591 39.71 13.11 2.45
C GLY A 591 39.85 13.08 0.92
N ASP A 592 39.30 12.03 0.32
CA ASP A 592 39.34 11.83 -1.13
C ASP A 592 38.37 12.76 -1.87
N ILE A 593 38.77 13.18 -3.09
CA ILE A 593 37.91 13.94 -4.01
C ILE A 593 37.68 13.09 -5.26
N GLU A 594 36.47 12.53 -5.40
CA GLU A 594 36.01 11.88 -6.62
C GLU A 594 35.15 12.87 -7.45
N TYR A 595 35.44 13.02 -8.74
CA TYR A 595 34.71 13.91 -9.63
C TYR A 595 34.50 13.27 -11.02
N THR A 596 33.30 13.40 -11.58
CA THR A 596 32.96 12.85 -12.91
C THR A 596 33.13 13.85 -14.06
N GLY A 597 33.43 15.12 -13.73
CA GLY A 597 33.66 16.21 -14.67
C GLY A 597 35.14 16.57 -14.84
N SER A 598 35.43 17.87 -14.96
CA SER A 598 36.80 18.40 -15.11
C SER A 598 37.11 19.49 -14.10
N ILE A 599 38.26 19.38 -13.42
CA ILE A 599 38.88 20.49 -12.68
C ILE A 599 39.63 21.35 -13.69
N THR A 600 39.22 22.62 -13.87
CA THR A 600 39.76 23.51 -14.91
C THR A 600 40.53 24.67 -14.29
N ASP A 601 41.83 24.76 -14.58
CA ASP A 601 42.66 25.92 -14.22
C ASP A 601 42.41 27.08 -15.20
N VAL A 602 42.24 28.28 -14.66
CA VAL A 602 42.15 29.51 -15.47
C VAL A 602 43.49 29.77 -16.16
N SER A 603 43.52 29.68 -17.49
CA SER A 603 44.76 29.80 -18.27
C SER A 603 44.75 30.84 -19.39
N ASP A 604 43.72 31.70 -19.44
CA ASP A 604 43.56 32.74 -20.45
C ASP A 604 44.73 33.75 -20.43
N ARG A 605 45.24 34.11 -21.62
CA ARG A 605 46.35 35.06 -21.77
C ARG A 605 46.04 36.43 -21.14
N ARG A 606 44.78 36.86 -21.12
CA ARG A 606 44.35 38.15 -20.55
C ARG A 606 44.42 38.19 -19.03
N LEU A 607 44.47 37.04 -18.37
CA LEU A 607 44.56 36.90 -16.91
C LEU A 607 46.01 36.68 -16.44
N LYS A 608 47.00 36.77 -17.34
CA LYS A 608 48.41 36.47 -17.10
C LYS A 608 49.29 37.58 -17.65
N GLU A 609 50.39 37.84 -16.97
CA GLU A 609 51.42 38.81 -17.37
C GLU A 609 52.83 38.25 -17.08
N ASN A 610 53.88 38.97 -17.48
CA ASN A 610 55.28 38.62 -17.22
C ASN A 610 55.70 37.22 -17.73
N PHE A 611 55.38 36.92 -18.99
CA PHE A 611 55.75 35.66 -19.63
C PHE A 611 57.27 35.53 -19.80
N LEU A 612 57.87 34.54 -19.14
CA LEU A 612 59.27 34.16 -19.30
C LEU A 612 59.38 32.68 -19.75
N PRO A 613 60.31 32.33 -20.65
CA PRO A 613 60.58 30.94 -20.99
C PRO A 613 61.04 30.12 -19.78
N ILE A 614 60.71 28.83 -19.75
CA ILE A 614 61.22 27.92 -18.72
C ILE A 614 62.62 27.46 -19.12
N GLU A 615 63.63 28.03 -18.46
CA GLU A 615 65.02 27.71 -18.74
C GLU A 615 65.53 26.52 -17.91
N ASN A 616 66.49 25.78 -18.48
CA ASN A 616 67.16 24.65 -17.85
C ASN A 616 66.21 23.60 -17.21
N ALA A 617 65.04 23.38 -17.81
CA ALA A 617 64.00 22.50 -17.29
C ALA A 617 64.52 21.09 -16.98
N LEU A 618 65.24 20.46 -17.93
CA LEU A 618 65.82 19.13 -17.76
C LEU A 618 66.89 19.07 -16.65
N GLY A 619 67.74 20.09 -16.53
CA GLY A 619 68.79 20.13 -15.53
C GLY A 619 68.24 20.32 -14.10
N ARG A 620 67.18 21.12 -13.96
CA ARG A 620 66.46 21.28 -12.69
C ARG A 620 65.70 20.01 -12.32
N LEU A 621 64.95 19.42 -13.25
CA LEU A 621 64.17 18.21 -13.00
C LEU A 621 65.04 17.02 -12.57
N LYS A 622 66.25 16.88 -13.15
CA LYS A 622 67.22 15.84 -12.79
C LYS A 622 67.68 15.86 -11.32
N GLN A 623 67.49 16.98 -10.61
CA GLN A 623 67.84 17.09 -9.19
C GLN A 623 66.77 16.47 -8.28
N LEU A 624 65.56 16.23 -8.81
CA LEU A 624 64.46 15.63 -8.08
C LEU A 624 64.48 14.11 -8.18
N LYS A 625 63.95 13.45 -7.15
CA LYS A 625 63.75 12.00 -7.10
C LYS A 625 62.28 11.68 -6.93
N GLY A 626 61.79 10.73 -7.72
CA GLY A 626 60.48 10.12 -7.50
C GLY A 626 60.57 9.02 -6.45
N PHE A 627 59.55 8.92 -5.61
CA PHE A 627 59.43 7.92 -4.55
C PHE A 627 58.08 7.25 -4.61
N THR A 628 58.01 6.04 -4.08
CA THR A 628 56.74 5.45 -3.66
C THR A 628 56.66 5.48 -2.14
N TYR A 629 55.49 5.79 -1.60
CA TYR A 629 55.31 5.95 -0.16
C TYR A 629 53.91 5.55 0.28
N ASN A 630 53.72 5.43 1.58
CA ASN A 630 52.42 5.24 2.22
C ASN A 630 52.21 6.40 3.20
N MET A 631 50.98 6.90 3.30
CA MET A 631 50.65 7.93 4.28
C MET A 631 50.70 7.35 5.71
N LYS A 632 51.29 8.09 6.66
CA LYS A 632 51.46 7.62 8.04
C LYS A 632 50.13 7.38 8.76
N ASN A 633 49.13 8.21 8.49
CA ASN A 633 47.82 8.16 9.15
C ASN A 633 46.72 7.51 8.30
N ASP A 634 47.04 7.03 7.08
CA ASP A 634 46.10 6.23 6.30
C ASP A 634 45.98 4.82 6.94
N PRO A 635 44.79 4.41 7.40
CA PRO A 635 44.59 3.09 7.99
C PRO A 635 44.74 1.95 6.99
N GLN A 636 44.51 2.19 5.69
CA GLN A 636 44.60 1.15 4.65
C GLN A 636 46.03 0.97 4.09
N LYS A 637 46.92 1.94 4.33
CA LYS A 637 48.29 1.96 3.82
C LYS A 637 48.33 1.77 2.30
N VAL A 638 47.52 2.55 1.59
CA VAL A 638 47.53 2.63 0.14
C VAL A 638 48.89 3.17 -0.33
N ARG A 639 49.46 2.53 -1.35
CA ARG A 639 50.78 2.88 -1.91
C ARG A 639 50.60 3.95 -2.98
N GLU A 640 51.30 5.06 -2.81
CA GLU A 640 51.27 6.21 -3.71
C GLU A 640 52.65 6.48 -4.35
N TYR A 641 52.66 7.30 -5.40
CA TYR A 641 53.85 7.76 -6.11
C TYR A 641 53.92 9.28 -6.05
N GLY A 642 55.11 9.83 -5.82
CA GLY A 642 55.26 11.27 -5.78
C GLY A 642 56.69 11.74 -5.55
N VAL A 643 56.80 12.98 -5.11
CA VAL A 643 58.07 13.66 -4.78
C VAL A 643 58.02 14.18 -3.35
N ILE A 644 59.19 14.42 -2.76
CA ILE A 644 59.29 15.01 -1.43
C ILE A 644 59.21 16.54 -1.57
N ALA A 645 58.24 17.16 -0.92
CA ALA A 645 57.99 18.60 -1.02
C ALA A 645 59.22 19.45 -0.68
N GLN A 646 60.00 19.05 0.33
CA GLN A 646 61.23 19.74 0.74
C GLN A 646 62.33 19.69 -0.32
N ASP A 647 62.40 18.62 -1.13
CA ASP A 647 63.36 18.52 -2.23
C ASP A 647 62.89 19.34 -3.44
N VAL A 648 61.58 19.34 -3.72
CA VAL A 648 61.00 20.24 -4.72
C VAL A 648 61.25 21.69 -4.36
N GLN A 649 61.08 22.07 -3.09
CA GLN A 649 61.25 23.46 -2.64
C GLN A 649 62.65 24.03 -2.92
N LYS A 650 63.70 23.20 -2.86
CA LYS A 650 65.08 23.62 -3.16
C LYS A 650 65.29 23.97 -4.63
N VAL A 651 64.49 23.39 -5.53
CA VAL A 651 64.68 23.47 -6.98
C VAL A 651 63.59 24.33 -7.65
N PHE A 652 62.35 24.24 -7.17
CA PHE A 652 61.14 24.95 -7.62
C PHE A 652 60.36 25.45 -6.40
N PRO A 653 60.88 26.44 -5.66
CA PRO A 653 60.25 26.94 -4.42
C PRO A 653 58.81 27.42 -4.65
N GLU A 654 58.50 27.94 -5.84
CA GLU A 654 57.18 28.48 -6.20
C GLU A 654 56.09 27.42 -6.30
N MET A 655 56.46 26.14 -6.45
CA MET A 655 55.52 25.02 -6.56
C MET A 655 55.11 24.43 -5.22
N VAL A 656 55.72 24.87 -4.12
CA VAL A 656 55.54 24.33 -2.77
C VAL A 656 54.81 25.33 -1.89
N LYS A 657 53.77 24.89 -1.18
CA LYS A 657 52.98 25.72 -0.27
C LYS A 657 52.80 25.04 1.07
N VAL A 658 52.63 25.82 2.13
CA VAL A 658 52.20 25.30 3.44
C VAL A 658 50.70 24.99 3.36
N ILE A 659 50.32 23.72 3.54
CA ILE A 659 48.93 23.23 3.46
C ILE A 659 48.26 23.09 4.83
N ASP A 660 49.05 22.94 5.90
CA ASP A 660 48.59 22.95 7.29
C ASP A 660 49.42 24.03 8.01
N ARG A 661 48.79 25.15 8.38
CA ARG A 661 49.50 26.27 9.02
C ARG A 661 49.88 25.98 10.46
N GLU A 662 49.14 25.11 11.14
CA GLU A 662 49.40 24.75 12.54
C GLU A 662 50.59 23.80 12.63
N LYS A 663 50.66 22.81 11.74
CA LYS A 663 51.72 21.79 11.72
C LYS A 663 52.88 22.13 10.79
N GLY A 664 52.70 23.10 9.90
CA GLY A 664 53.69 23.50 8.90
C GLY A 664 53.90 22.49 7.78
N TYR A 665 52.91 21.63 7.49
CA TYR A 665 53.05 20.63 6.42
C TYR A 665 53.08 21.28 5.04
N LEU A 666 53.96 20.76 4.17
CA LEU A 666 54.18 21.26 2.82
C LEU A 666 53.46 20.39 1.79
N GLY A 667 52.80 21.03 0.84
CA GLY A 667 52.20 20.41 -0.35
C GLY A 667 52.88 20.86 -1.64
N VAL A 668 52.81 20.03 -2.67
CA VAL A 668 53.39 20.28 -4.00
C VAL A 668 52.28 20.46 -5.04
N SER A 669 52.38 21.50 -5.86
CA SER A 669 51.51 21.70 -7.02
C SER A 669 52.00 20.85 -8.20
N TYR A 670 51.56 19.60 -8.28
CA TYR A 670 51.96 18.66 -9.35
C TYR A 670 51.60 19.16 -10.76
N ILE A 671 50.51 19.92 -10.92
CA ILE A 671 50.10 20.48 -12.21
C ILE A 671 51.18 21.41 -12.78
N GLN A 672 51.88 22.17 -11.93
CA GLN A 672 52.95 23.07 -12.37
C GLN A 672 54.21 22.33 -12.86
N LEU A 673 54.38 21.04 -12.54
CA LEU A 673 55.46 20.22 -13.09
C LEU A 673 55.24 19.88 -14.57
N VAL A 674 53.99 19.85 -15.04
CA VAL A 674 53.64 19.50 -16.43
C VAL A 674 54.34 20.39 -17.47
N PRO A 675 54.27 21.74 -17.40
CA PRO A 675 54.98 22.60 -18.36
C PRO A 675 56.52 22.49 -18.24
N VAL A 676 57.06 22.19 -17.06
CA VAL A 676 58.50 21.93 -16.88
C VAL A 676 58.90 20.61 -17.55
N LEU A 677 58.10 19.55 -17.36
CA LEU A 677 58.27 18.27 -18.03
C LEU A 677 58.21 18.42 -19.56
N LEU A 678 57.27 19.23 -20.06
CA LEU A 678 57.15 19.56 -21.49
C LEU A 678 58.45 20.16 -22.04
N GLU A 679 59.01 21.18 -21.38
CA GLU A 679 60.25 21.81 -21.83
C GLU A 679 61.48 20.90 -21.62
N ALA A 680 61.47 20.04 -20.60
CA ALA A 680 62.50 19.02 -20.41
C ALA A 680 62.50 17.98 -21.53
N VAL A 681 61.32 17.54 -22.00
CA VAL A 681 61.16 16.63 -23.14
C VAL A 681 61.66 17.29 -24.42
N LYS A 682 61.30 18.55 -24.69
CA LYS A 682 61.83 19.30 -25.83
C LYS A 682 63.36 19.42 -25.80
N ALA A 683 63.93 19.72 -24.62
CA ALA A 683 65.37 19.78 -24.44
C ALA A 683 66.05 18.41 -24.62
N GLN A 684 65.40 17.33 -24.21
CA GLN A 684 65.87 15.96 -24.42
C GLN A 684 65.84 15.58 -25.91
N GLU A 685 64.75 15.92 -26.62
CA GLU A 685 64.61 15.69 -28.05
C GLU A 685 65.69 16.43 -28.84
N ALA A 686 65.97 17.69 -28.51
CA ALA A 686 67.04 18.45 -29.15
C ALA A 686 68.41 17.77 -29.00
N LYS A 687 68.69 17.16 -27.85
CA LYS A 687 69.93 16.37 -27.64
C LYS A 687 69.92 15.10 -28.47
N ILE A 688 68.79 14.41 -28.59
CA ILE A 688 68.65 13.21 -29.43
C ILE A 688 68.92 13.57 -30.90
N THR A 689 68.27 14.61 -31.43
CA THR A 689 68.49 15.08 -32.81
C THR A 689 69.96 15.46 -33.06
N GLN A 690 70.60 16.12 -32.09
CA GLN A 690 72.02 16.48 -32.20
C GLN A 690 72.92 15.23 -32.23
N MET A 691 72.68 14.26 -31.33
CA MET A 691 73.41 12.98 -31.33
C MET A 691 73.21 12.20 -32.63
N GLU A 692 72.01 12.21 -33.20
CA GLU A 692 71.73 11.58 -34.50
C GLU A 692 72.48 12.25 -35.65
N LYS A 693 72.55 13.59 -35.66
CA LYS A 693 73.31 14.35 -36.64
C LYS A 693 74.81 14.05 -36.56
N GLU A 694 75.36 14.01 -35.34
CA GLU A 694 76.75 13.66 -35.10
C GLU A 694 77.04 12.21 -35.52
N ASN A 695 76.16 11.27 -35.17
CA ASN A 695 76.26 9.87 -35.62
C ASN A 695 76.22 9.75 -37.14
N LYS A 696 75.37 10.51 -37.83
CA LYS A 696 75.32 10.54 -39.30
C LYS A 696 76.63 11.06 -39.89
N ALA A 697 77.19 12.14 -39.34
CA ALA A 697 78.46 12.70 -39.79
C ALA A 697 79.64 11.75 -39.54
N LEU A 698 79.67 11.08 -38.38
CA LEU A 698 80.67 10.06 -38.04
C LEU A 698 80.58 8.87 -39.00
N LYS A 699 79.37 8.38 -39.30
CA LYS A 699 79.17 7.30 -40.29
C LYS A 699 79.66 7.69 -41.69
N ALA A 700 79.43 8.93 -42.12
CA ALA A 700 79.93 9.42 -43.41
C ALA A 700 81.47 9.47 -43.46
N LYS A 701 82.12 10.00 -42.41
CA LYS A 701 83.58 9.99 -42.29
C LYS A 701 84.15 8.58 -42.27
N LEU A 702 83.48 7.64 -41.61
CA LEU A 702 83.88 6.23 -41.59
C LEU A 702 83.85 5.63 -43.01
N GLN A 703 82.79 5.89 -43.78
CA GLN A 703 82.69 5.44 -45.18
C GLN A 703 83.78 6.05 -46.07
N GLU A 704 84.08 7.33 -45.90
CA GLU A 704 85.16 8.01 -46.63
C GLU A 704 86.52 7.38 -46.29
N MET A 705 86.78 7.12 -45.01
CA MET A 705 88.02 6.47 -44.55
C MET A 705 88.17 5.06 -45.12
N GLU A 706 87.09 4.27 -45.19
CA GLU A 706 87.11 2.94 -45.81
C GLU A 706 87.34 3.01 -47.34
N SER A 707 86.80 4.02 -48.01
CA SER A 707 87.08 4.28 -49.43
C SER A 707 88.55 4.68 -49.66
N LEU A 708 89.10 5.53 -48.80
CA LEU A 708 90.50 5.92 -48.82
C LEU A 708 91.43 4.74 -48.56
N LYS A 709 91.14 3.89 -47.56
CA LYS A 709 91.87 2.62 -47.33
C LYS A 709 91.87 1.73 -48.57
N THR A 710 90.71 1.60 -49.23
CA THR A 710 90.58 0.81 -50.46
C THR A 710 91.42 1.38 -51.60
N ARG A 711 91.43 2.72 -51.76
CA ARG A 711 92.26 3.40 -52.76
C ARG A 711 93.74 3.27 -52.46
N LEU A 712 94.14 3.40 -51.20
CA LEU A 712 95.51 3.23 -50.76
C LEU A 712 96.00 1.81 -51.07
N ALA A 713 95.21 0.79 -50.70
CA ALA A 713 95.52 -0.61 -51.03
C ALA A 713 95.66 -0.84 -52.54
N LYS A 714 94.85 -0.18 -53.38
CA LYS A 714 95.00 -0.23 -54.85
C LYS A 714 96.27 0.46 -55.34
N ILE A 715 96.64 1.61 -54.77
CA ILE A 715 97.87 2.33 -55.13
C ILE A 715 99.09 1.51 -54.71
N GLU A 716 99.09 0.96 -53.51
CA GLU A 716 100.12 0.04 -53.01
C GLU A 716 100.28 -1.16 -53.96
N ALA A 717 99.18 -1.79 -54.37
CA ALA A 717 99.21 -2.88 -55.35
C ALA A 717 99.77 -2.45 -56.73
N ILE A 718 99.43 -1.26 -57.22
CA ILE A 718 99.98 -0.74 -58.50
C ILE A 718 101.49 -0.45 -58.37
N LEU A 719 101.93 0.11 -57.24
CA LEU A 719 103.34 0.37 -56.97
C LEU A 719 104.14 -0.93 -56.87
N GLU A 720 103.59 -1.97 -56.22
CA GLU A 720 104.19 -3.30 -56.21
C GLU A 720 104.34 -3.91 -57.62
N VAL A 721 103.33 -3.73 -58.49
CA VAL A 721 103.40 -4.19 -59.89
C VAL A 721 104.43 -3.40 -60.70
N LYS A 722 104.53 -2.08 -60.49
CA LYS A 722 105.56 -1.25 -61.15
C LYS A 722 106.97 -1.53 -60.65
N ALA A 723 107.15 -1.86 -59.38
CA ALA A 723 108.46 -2.22 -58.82
C ALA A 723 108.98 -3.60 -59.30
N LYS A 724 108.10 -4.43 -59.89
CA LYS A 724 108.43 -5.75 -60.47
C LYS A 724 108.65 -5.72 -61.99
N LYS A 725 108.55 -4.56 -62.65
CA LYS A 725 109.01 -4.30 -64.02
C LYS A 725 110.28 -3.47 -63.95
#